data_AF-A0A9D5Q0L3-F1
#
_entry.id   AF-A0A9D5Q0L3-F1
#
_cell.length_a   1.000
_cell.length_b   1.000
_cell.length_c   1.000
_cell.angle_alpha   90.00
_cell.angle_beta   90.00
_cell.angle_gamma   90.00
#
_symmetry.space_group_name_H-M   'P 1'
#
loop_
_entity.id
_entity.type
_entity.pdbx_description
1 polymer ?
#
loop_
_entity_poly.entity_id
_entity_poly.type
_entity_poly.pdbx_seq_one_letter_code
_entity_poly.pdbx_strand_id
1 'polypeptide(L)'
;MKKLAAILMAVLLLSAALGLGILSASAATENAPCTAEGCTGSYENGFCSADGTHYEAATLNDNGTAAHLADDYYEIGNAGQLYWFADKVNNEHESFATANARLTADITINSNVLREDGTPDPNGSFLVWTPIGITSSYAGTFDGAGKTVSGIYVNAVNEYYGLIGYNEGVIKNVGVIDSYVKGNYYIGGVAGANNGLIKGCYFVGTVSGNSYVGGVVGESNGDIIDCYHDGIVSGADFNVGGVAGETFGDITGCYHSGTVSGNTYVGGVVGYGCGDIVNCHNTGTVSGNTYVGGVAGSNSYAIRDSYNTGNVSLNGNYCVGGLAGESYGSITNCYNTGNISSNVSNSYVGGLAGYADNIIKGSYNTGDVSGSEGSYVGGLVGYNNKSIEDSRNAGSVSNGFFVGGLTGECYGDILNSHNTGDVTGGESGYYIGGLVGHAYGDIKGSYNTGKVSGSVNDYTGGLVGYGHSRLEDSYNTGTVSGSMHSNTGGLAGEYSGSITNCYNTGDVSTNVSDGSSTNYVGGLIGLAISDITGCHNTGNVSGGSFVGGLTGESHGTIRDSYNSGDVSGSENGYYIGGLSGRSSSNIKACYNSGDVSGYGYVGGLVGYNGQPIKACYNTGDVSGGEQSYVGGLTGINEDSVQNCYSIGTVSGKESGFVGAVSGGAGGIFKSTYYLMGAARTDIGEDSEAIVFGMPEEAFRNGTVAWLLNEAAGLDVFGQILSGEQKDPSPVFLTDSNRIYFGYTTCDAAETTPVYSNLSTAAAEKPAHQMAAATCAAPSSCTVCGHTEGEATGEHSYDNACDVNCNICGAERTVGEHTDADKNALCDACGTALPKNGLSAGAIVGIVLGSVAVVGIGGFALYWFAIKKKGWSDLVSVFRKK
;
A
#
# COMPACT_ATOMS: atom_id res chain seq x y z
N MET A 1 14.09 -12.21 -42.43
CA MET A 1 14.70 -12.78 -41.21
C MET A 1 15.02 -14.29 -41.28
N LYS A 2 14.39 -15.14 -42.10
CA LYS A 2 14.86 -16.54 -42.33
C LYS A 2 15.90 -16.72 -43.45
N LYS A 3 16.49 -15.64 -43.99
CA LYS A 3 17.57 -15.65 -44.98
C LYS A 3 18.88 -14.97 -44.51
N LEU A 4 18.94 -14.53 -43.25
CA LEU A 4 20.18 -14.04 -42.62
C LEU A 4 20.92 -15.14 -41.84
N ALA A 5 20.21 -16.16 -41.36
CA ALA A 5 20.78 -17.28 -40.62
C ALA A 5 21.60 -18.28 -41.48
N ALA A 6 21.42 -18.28 -42.80
CA ALA A 6 22.15 -19.18 -43.71
C ALA A 6 23.46 -18.59 -44.26
N ILE A 7 23.71 -17.28 -44.06
CA ILE A 7 24.95 -16.62 -44.50
C ILE A 7 25.96 -16.51 -43.35
N LEU A 8 25.51 -16.56 -42.08
CA LEU A 8 26.40 -16.57 -40.92
C LEU A 8 27.09 -17.93 -40.68
N MET A 9 26.46 -19.06 -41.07
CA MET A 9 27.10 -20.39 -40.99
C MET A 9 28.17 -20.64 -42.05
N ALA A 10 28.22 -19.86 -43.13
CA ALA A 10 29.22 -20.01 -44.19
C ALA A 10 30.50 -19.18 -43.95
N VAL A 11 30.49 -18.28 -42.96
CA VAL A 11 31.66 -17.46 -42.59
C VAL A 11 32.46 -18.09 -41.43
N LEU A 12 31.86 -19.02 -40.68
CA LEU A 12 32.51 -19.75 -39.57
C LEU A 12 33.26 -21.02 -39.99
N LEU A 13 33.23 -21.41 -41.27
CA LEU A 13 33.91 -22.61 -41.78
C LEU A 13 35.12 -22.31 -42.70
N LEU A 14 35.60 -21.06 -42.75
CA LEU A 14 36.67 -20.66 -43.68
C LEU A 14 37.88 -19.95 -43.05
N SER A 15 38.24 -20.27 -41.80
CA SER A 15 39.51 -19.81 -41.20
C SER A 15 40.41 -20.95 -40.70
N ALA A 16 40.05 -22.22 -40.93
CA ALA A 16 40.89 -23.37 -40.63
C ALA A 16 41.57 -23.95 -41.89
N ALA A 17 42.36 -23.14 -42.60
CA ALA A 17 43.37 -23.61 -43.56
C ALA A 17 44.19 -22.44 -44.09
N LEU A 18 45.37 -22.22 -43.51
CA LEU A 18 46.61 -21.75 -44.16
C LEU A 18 47.65 -21.45 -43.06
N GLY A 19 48.46 -22.45 -42.74
CA GLY A 19 49.76 -22.26 -42.10
C GLY A 19 50.85 -22.15 -43.16
N LEU A 20 51.73 -21.16 -42.99
CA LEU A 20 53.10 -20.93 -43.53
C LEU A 20 53.33 -19.43 -43.32
N GLY A 21 54.16 -18.88 -42.42
CA GLY A 21 55.43 -19.31 -41.84
C GLY A 21 56.40 -18.12 -42.00
N ILE A 22 57.14 -17.76 -40.94
CA ILE A 22 58.52 -17.18 -40.91
C ILE A 22 58.74 -16.19 -39.73
N LEU A 23 59.62 -16.64 -38.80
CA LEU A 23 60.67 -15.97 -37.97
C LEU A 23 60.30 -14.74 -37.12
N SER A 24 60.81 -14.50 -35.90
CA SER A 24 61.64 -15.15 -34.87
C SER A 24 61.75 -14.09 -33.75
N ALA A 25 61.73 -14.36 -32.44
CA ALA A 25 62.92 -14.75 -31.69
C ALA A 25 62.63 -15.00 -30.18
N SER A 26 63.13 -16.16 -29.70
CA SER A 26 63.86 -16.48 -28.45
C SER A 26 63.37 -15.94 -27.08
N ALA A 27 63.32 -16.70 -25.98
CA ALA A 27 63.94 -18.00 -25.65
C ALA A 27 63.27 -18.69 -24.43
N ALA A 28 63.26 -20.03 -24.50
CA ALA A 28 63.41 -21.06 -23.45
C ALA A 28 62.45 -21.08 -22.24
N THR A 29 61.82 -22.19 -21.85
CA THR A 29 62.26 -23.59 -21.91
C THR A 29 61.19 -24.59 -22.36
N GLU A 30 61.66 -25.70 -22.92
CA GLU A 30 60.93 -26.81 -23.55
C GLU A 30 60.09 -27.64 -22.55
N ASN A 31 58.83 -27.94 -22.90
CA ASN A 31 58.11 -29.09 -22.34
C ASN A 31 58.34 -30.30 -23.26
N ALA A 32 59.21 -31.21 -22.80
CA ALA A 32 59.35 -32.53 -23.36
C ALA A 32 58.10 -33.39 -23.06
N PRO A 33 57.72 -34.34 -23.94
CA PRO A 33 56.68 -35.31 -23.64
C PRO A 33 57.20 -36.28 -22.58
N CYS A 34 56.62 -36.26 -21.37
CA CYS A 34 57.03 -37.14 -20.28
C CYS A 34 56.61 -38.59 -20.58
N THR A 35 57.61 -39.44 -20.73
CA THR A 35 57.50 -40.90 -20.68
C THR A 35 57.13 -41.35 -19.27
N ALA A 36 56.34 -42.42 -19.18
CA ALA A 36 55.75 -43.00 -17.97
C ALA A 36 56.75 -43.63 -16.97
N GLU A 37 57.61 -42.83 -16.34
CA GLU A 37 58.32 -43.21 -15.11
C GLU A 37 57.91 -42.26 -13.99
N GLY A 38 57.42 -42.79 -12.87
CA GLY A 38 56.96 -42.00 -11.72
C GLY A 38 58.06 -41.18 -11.06
N CYS A 39 57.72 -40.41 -10.01
CA CYS A 39 58.65 -39.51 -9.33
C CYS A 39 59.97 -40.21 -8.97
N THR A 40 61.09 -39.64 -9.43
CA THR A 40 62.43 -40.16 -9.16
C THR A 40 63.01 -39.66 -7.82
N GLY A 41 62.32 -38.72 -7.16
CA GLY A 41 62.61 -38.17 -5.83
C GLY A 41 61.57 -38.54 -4.76
N SER A 42 61.54 -37.79 -3.66
CA SER A 42 60.47 -37.90 -2.63
C SER A 42 59.31 -36.94 -2.94
N TYR A 43 58.15 -37.18 -2.36
CA TYR A 43 57.03 -36.24 -2.41
C TYR A 43 57.09 -35.27 -1.23
N GLU A 44 57.04 -33.96 -1.52
CA GLU A 44 56.86 -32.89 -0.55
C GLU A 44 55.48 -32.26 -0.76
N ASN A 45 54.59 -32.38 0.24
CA ASN A 45 53.16 -32.02 0.10
C ASN A 45 52.50 -32.67 -1.14
N GLY A 46 52.94 -33.87 -1.52
CA GLY A 46 52.48 -34.60 -2.69
C GLY A 46 53.07 -34.15 -4.04
N PHE A 47 53.94 -33.14 -4.07
CA PHE A 47 54.64 -32.74 -5.29
C PHE A 47 56.02 -33.42 -5.34
N CYS A 48 56.39 -33.93 -6.51
CA CYS A 48 57.69 -34.59 -6.67
C CYS A 48 58.83 -33.58 -6.48
N SER A 49 59.72 -33.84 -5.52
CA SER A 49 60.83 -32.94 -5.20
C SER A 49 61.87 -32.81 -6.33
N ALA A 50 61.86 -33.73 -7.30
CA ALA A 50 62.82 -33.77 -8.40
C ALA A 50 62.43 -32.88 -9.59
N ASP A 51 61.14 -32.74 -9.88
CA ASP A 51 60.64 -32.02 -11.05
C ASP A 51 59.46 -31.08 -10.78
N GLY A 52 58.76 -31.24 -9.66
CA GLY A 52 57.55 -30.48 -9.32
C GLY A 52 56.35 -30.72 -10.23
N THR A 53 56.47 -31.58 -11.26
CA THR A 53 55.43 -31.82 -12.26
C THR A 53 54.69 -33.13 -12.04
N HIS A 54 55.31 -34.09 -11.35
CA HIS A 54 54.65 -35.32 -10.95
C HIS A 54 53.95 -35.18 -9.59
N TYR A 55 52.72 -35.68 -9.52
CA TYR A 55 51.88 -35.67 -8.33
C TYR A 55 51.83 -37.05 -7.67
N GLU A 56 51.75 -37.08 -6.34
CA GLU A 56 51.45 -38.28 -5.57
C GLU A 56 50.03 -38.75 -5.87
N ALA A 57 49.86 -40.04 -6.21
CA ALA A 57 48.54 -40.58 -6.52
C ALA A 57 47.64 -40.64 -5.27
N ALA A 58 46.38 -40.28 -5.42
CA ALA A 58 45.39 -40.46 -4.35
C ALA A 58 45.10 -41.96 -4.15
N THR A 59 44.87 -42.36 -2.91
CA THR A 59 44.60 -43.78 -2.58
C THR A 59 43.12 -44.08 -2.78
N LEU A 60 42.78 -45.09 -3.58
CA LEU A 60 41.40 -45.55 -3.68
C LEU A 60 41.02 -46.32 -2.41
N ASN A 61 40.03 -45.80 -1.68
CA ASN A 61 39.36 -46.54 -0.62
C ASN A 61 38.23 -47.35 -1.27
N ASP A 62 38.52 -48.64 -1.47
CA ASP A 62 37.62 -49.62 -2.05
C ASP A 62 36.99 -50.44 -0.91
N ASN A 63 35.67 -50.34 -0.74
CA ASN A 63 34.93 -51.05 0.32
C ASN A 63 34.70 -52.55 0.01
N GLY A 64 35.25 -53.08 -1.08
CA GLY A 64 35.36 -54.52 -1.36
C GLY A 64 34.04 -55.24 -1.68
N THR A 65 32.94 -54.53 -1.92
CA THR A 65 31.63 -55.13 -2.23
C THR A 65 31.15 -54.76 -3.62
N ALA A 66 30.77 -55.75 -4.44
CA ALA A 66 30.36 -55.64 -5.85
C ALA A 66 29.19 -54.68 -6.20
N ALA A 67 28.68 -53.88 -5.25
CA ALA A 67 27.85 -52.69 -5.47
C ALA A 67 28.68 -51.39 -5.74
N HIS A 68 30.00 -51.56 -5.86
CA HIS A 68 31.15 -50.76 -6.32
C HIS A 68 31.07 -49.38 -7.01
N LEU A 69 30.00 -48.59 -6.90
CA LEU A 69 30.01 -47.26 -7.55
C LEU A 69 29.51 -46.09 -6.69
N ALA A 70 28.81 -46.34 -5.58
CA ALA A 70 28.26 -45.24 -4.77
C ALA A 70 29.15 -44.83 -3.57
N ASP A 71 29.89 -45.77 -2.96
CA ASP A 71 30.60 -45.54 -1.69
C ASP A 71 32.14 -45.56 -1.79
N ASP A 72 32.71 -45.98 -2.92
CA ASP A 72 34.17 -45.96 -3.14
C ASP A 72 34.63 -44.54 -3.49
N TYR A 73 35.78 -44.12 -2.97
CA TYR A 73 36.29 -42.76 -3.17
C TYR A 73 37.82 -42.72 -3.08
N TYR A 74 38.41 -41.73 -3.73
CA TYR A 74 39.84 -41.42 -3.62
C TYR A 74 40.11 -40.54 -2.39
N GLU A 75 41.05 -40.97 -1.55
CA GLU A 75 41.52 -40.24 -0.37
C GLU A 75 42.53 -39.17 -0.75
N ILE A 76 42.21 -37.92 -0.43
CA ILE A 76 43.05 -36.75 -0.68
C ILE A 76 43.51 -36.17 0.67
N GLY A 77 44.77 -36.40 1.00
CA GLY A 77 45.40 -35.96 2.26
C GLY A 77 46.48 -34.89 2.10
N ASN A 78 46.86 -34.52 0.88
CA ASN A 78 47.82 -33.45 0.60
C ASN A 78 47.54 -32.73 -0.74
N ALA A 79 48.26 -31.64 -1.01
CA ALA A 79 48.03 -30.81 -2.20
C ALA A 79 48.33 -31.57 -3.50
N GLY A 80 49.42 -32.33 -3.56
CA GLY A 80 49.74 -33.11 -4.75
C GLY A 80 48.67 -34.14 -5.11
N GLN A 81 48.08 -34.84 -4.13
CA GLN A 81 46.96 -35.76 -4.37
C GLN A 81 45.72 -35.06 -4.94
N LEU A 82 45.46 -33.81 -4.53
CA LEU A 82 44.40 -32.99 -5.09
C LEU A 82 44.69 -32.62 -6.56
N TYR A 83 45.93 -32.21 -6.86
CA TYR A 83 46.38 -31.93 -8.23
C TYR A 83 46.34 -33.20 -9.11
N TRP A 84 46.73 -34.36 -8.56
CA TRP A 84 46.61 -35.65 -9.23
C TRP A 84 45.17 -35.95 -9.61
N PHE A 85 44.23 -35.78 -8.68
CA PHE A 85 42.82 -36.05 -8.94
C PHE A 85 42.26 -35.11 -10.02
N ALA A 86 42.61 -33.82 -9.96
CA ALA A 86 42.22 -32.85 -10.99
C ALA A 86 42.77 -33.22 -12.37
N ASP A 87 44.05 -33.60 -12.45
CA ASP A 87 44.68 -34.07 -13.69
C ASP A 87 43.96 -35.29 -14.27
N LYS A 88 43.63 -36.28 -13.42
CA LYS A 88 42.89 -37.48 -13.84
C LYS A 88 41.50 -37.18 -14.36
N VAL A 89 40.72 -36.33 -13.68
CA VAL A 89 39.40 -35.93 -14.16
C VAL A 89 39.49 -35.19 -15.49
N ASN A 90 40.49 -34.33 -15.67
CA ASN A 90 40.61 -33.48 -16.85
C ASN A 90 41.22 -34.19 -18.07
N ASN A 91 42.14 -35.14 -17.87
CA ASN A 91 42.89 -35.79 -18.95
C ASN A 91 42.49 -37.26 -19.18
N GLU A 92 41.89 -37.92 -18.19
CA GLU A 92 41.40 -39.32 -18.24
C GLU A 92 39.89 -39.40 -17.97
N HIS A 93 39.15 -38.42 -18.48
CA HIS A 93 37.74 -38.17 -18.19
C HIS A 93 36.83 -39.41 -18.27
N GLU A 94 36.99 -40.27 -19.28
CA GLU A 94 36.17 -41.50 -19.42
C GLU A 94 36.21 -42.42 -18.20
N SER A 95 37.31 -42.41 -17.44
CA SER A 95 37.50 -43.25 -16.26
C SER A 95 37.25 -42.51 -14.94
N PHE A 96 37.39 -41.18 -14.92
CA PHE A 96 37.38 -40.39 -13.68
C PHE A 96 36.23 -39.40 -13.56
N ALA A 97 35.41 -39.19 -14.60
CA ALA A 97 34.28 -38.26 -14.56
C ALA A 97 33.34 -38.50 -13.37
N THR A 98 33.06 -39.77 -13.07
CA THR A 98 32.14 -40.20 -11.99
C THR A 98 32.88 -40.67 -10.74
N ALA A 99 34.21 -40.57 -10.69
CA ALA A 99 34.98 -41.02 -9.54
C ALA A 99 34.72 -40.11 -8.33
N ASN A 100 34.44 -40.68 -7.16
CA ASN A 100 34.27 -39.90 -5.95
C ASN A 100 35.63 -39.56 -5.31
N ALA A 101 35.72 -38.44 -4.62
CA ALA A 101 36.87 -38.02 -3.85
C ALA A 101 36.46 -37.58 -2.44
N ARG A 102 37.33 -37.80 -1.46
CA ARG A 102 37.13 -37.35 -0.08
C ARG A 102 38.41 -36.78 0.50
N LEU A 103 38.31 -35.59 1.10
CA LEU A 103 39.41 -35.02 1.86
C LEU A 103 39.60 -35.79 3.18
N THR A 104 40.85 -36.11 3.51
CA THR A 104 41.22 -36.75 4.79
C THR A 104 41.99 -35.79 5.71
N ALA A 105 42.46 -34.67 5.18
CA ALA A 105 43.15 -33.61 5.90
C ALA A 105 42.78 -32.23 5.33
N ASP A 106 43.11 -31.17 6.08
CA ASP A 106 43.12 -29.82 5.52
C ASP A 106 44.28 -29.69 4.54
N ILE A 107 44.01 -29.15 3.36
CA ILE A 107 44.95 -29.09 2.23
C ILE A 107 45.40 -27.64 2.05
N THR A 108 46.70 -27.39 2.09
CA THR A 108 47.28 -26.07 1.79
C THR A 108 48.09 -26.15 0.49
N ILE A 109 47.64 -25.43 -0.54
CA ILE A 109 48.32 -25.32 -1.84
C ILE A 109 49.29 -24.15 -1.81
N ASN A 110 48.77 -22.96 -1.50
CA ASN A 110 49.54 -21.75 -1.28
C ASN A 110 49.23 -21.22 0.13
N SER A 111 50.12 -20.38 0.67
CA SER A 111 49.93 -19.72 1.95
C SER A 111 50.02 -18.22 1.79
N ASN A 112 49.16 -17.47 2.49
CA ASN A 112 49.10 -16.00 2.47
C ASN A 112 48.84 -15.48 1.05
N VAL A 113 47.83 -16.04 0.39
CA VAL A 113 47.46 -15.58 -0.96
C VAL A 113 46.96 -14.15 -0.90
N LEU A 114 46.11 -13.85 0.09
CA LEU A 114 45.44 -12.56 0.21
C LEU A 114 46.12 -11.64 1.24
N ARG A 115 46.17 -10.35 0.90
CA ARG A 115 46.40 -9.26 1.85
C ARG A 115 45.10 -8.93 2.58
N GLU A 116 45.21 -8.11 3.62
CA GLU A 116 44.06 -7.63 4.41
C GLU A 116 43.00 -6.89 3.56
N ASP A 117 43.40 -6.28 2.45
CA ASP A 117 42.51 -5.60 1.49
C ASP A 117 41.85 -6.55 0.47
N GLY A 118 42.07 -7.87 0.59
CA GLY A 118 41.55 -8.90 -0.32
C GLY A 118 42.26 -8.96 -1.68
N THR A 119 43.33 -8.19 -1.90
CA THR A 119 44.17 -8.31 -3.10
C THR A 119 45.23 -9.40 -2.92
N PRO A 120 45.68 -10.06 -4.00
CA PRO A 120 46.75 -11.04 -3.89
C PRO A 120 48.07 -10.37 -3.49
N ASP A 121 48.92 -11.04 -2.70
CA ASP A 121 50.25 -10.52 -2.36
C ASP A 121 51.09 -10.34 -3.65
N PRO A 122 51.52 -9.11 -3.99
CA PRO A 122 52.30 -8.85 -5.20
C PRO A 122 53.68 -9.51 -5.20
N ASN A 123 54.19 -9.93 -4.03
CA ASN A 123 55.47 -10.64 -3.91
C ASN A 123 55.29 -12.16 -3.81
N GLY A 124 54.05 -12.66 -3.80
CA GLY A 124 53.75 -14.08 -3.71
C GLY A 124 54.13 -14.84 -4.98
N SER A 125 54.83 -15.97 -4.82
CA SER A 125 55.05 -16.95 -5.89
C SER A 125 54.05 -18.08 -5.72
N PHE A 126 52.85 -17.90 -6.27
CA PHE A 126 51.74 -18.84 -6.08
C PHE A 126 51.67 -19.88 -7.19
N LEU A 127 51.43 -21.13 -6.80
CA LEU A 127 51.04 -22.20 -7.72
C LEU A 127 49.65 -21.89 -8.28
N VAL A 128 49.54 -21.90 -9.61
CA VAL A 128 48.26 -21.68 -10.30
C VAL A 128 47.42 -22.96 -10.22
N TRP A 129 46.15 -22.79 -9.88
CA TRP A 129 45.19 -23.89 -9.82
C TRP A 129 44.54 -24.15 -11.18
N THR A 130 44.43 -25.43 -11.56
CA THR A 130 43.60 -25.88 -12.69
C THR A 130 42.38 -26.60 -12.13
N PRO A 131 41.15 -26.08 -12.30
CA PRO A 131 39.95 -26.67 -11.73
C PRO A 131 39.70 -28.12 -12.13
N ILE A 132 39.11 -28.88 -11.22
CA ILE A 132 38.59 -30.23 -11.50
C ILE A 132 37.42 -30.07 -12.49
N GLY A 133 37.43 -30.82 -13.59
CA GLY A 133 36.34 -30.79 -14.56
C GLY A 133 36.27 -29.49 -15.39
N ILE A 134 37.43 -28.91 -15.72
CA ILE A 134 37.51 -27.71 -16.58
C ILE A 134 37.47 -28.07 -18.08
N THR A 135 37.98 -29.24 -18.47
CA THR A 135 37.95 -29.72 -19.87
C THR A 135 36.68 -30.51 -20.18
N SER A 136 36.07 -31.13 -19.17
CA SER A 136 34.85 -31.93 -19.25
C SER A 136 34.21 -32.00 -17.85
N SER A 137 32.88 -32.08 -17.74
CA SER A 137 32.17 -31.96 -16.47
C SER A 137 32.54 -33.06 -15.46
N TYR A 138 32.51 -32.73 -14.16
CA TYR A 138 32.73 -33.68 -13.08
C TYR A 138 31.39 -34.17 -12.50
N ALA A 139 31.11 -35.46 -12.61
CA ALA A 139 29.84 -36.09 -12.22
C ALA A 139 29.94 -36.93 -10.93
N GLY A 140 31.12 -37.02 -10.32
CA GLY A 140 31.34 -37.74 -9.05
C GLY A 140 30.93 -36.94 -7.81
N THR A 141 31.12 -37.54 -6.63
CA THR A 141 30.99 -36.84 -5.34
C THR A 141 32.35 -36.34 -4.86
N PHE A 142 32.49 -35.03 -4.68
CA PHE A 142 33.61 -34.42 -3.95
C PHE A 142 33.16 -34.08 -2.52
N ASP A 143 33.58 -34.91 -1.55
CA ASP A 143 33.26 -34.76 -0.13
C ASP A 143 34.43 -34.14 0.65
N GLY A 144 34.29 -32.89 1.06
CA GLY A 144 35.28 -32.23 1.91
C GLY A 144 35.34 -32.81 3.31
N ALA A 145 34.35 -33.60 3.76
CA ALA A 145 34.31 -34.19 5.11
C ALA A 145 34.58 -33.17 6.25
N GLY A 146 34.20 -31.90 6.06
CA GLY A 146 34.43 -30.80 7.00
C GLY A 146 35.86 -30.25 7.01
N LYS A 147 36.66 -30.56 5.98
CA LYS A 147 38.03 -30.07 5.78
C LYS A 147 38.09 -28.88 4.83
N THR A 148 39.23 -28.19 4.86
CA THR A 148 39.50 -27.03 4.01
C THR A 148 40.51 -27.29 2.91
N VAL A 149 40.36 -26.57 1.80
CA VAL A 149 41.40 -26.35 0.78
C VAL A 149 41.79 -24.88 0.83
N SER A 150 43.04 -24.57 1.16
CA SER A 150 43.54 -23.21 1.27
C SER A 150 44.51 -22.86 0.15
N GLY A 151 44.47 -21.60 -0.29
CA GLY A 151 45.44 -21.07 -1.23
C GLY A 151 45.15 -21.35 -2.70
N ILE A 152 43.89 -21.49 -3.11
CA ILE A 152 43.55 -21.53 -4.54
C ILE A 152 43.90 -20.17 -5.15
N TYR A 153 44.73 -20.17 -6.20
CA TYR A 153 45.11 -18.96 -6.92
C TYR A 153 44.85 -19.12 -8.42
N VAL A 154 43.95 -18.28 -8.94
CA VAL A 154 43.65 -18.14 -10.37
C VAL A 154 43.61 -16.65 -10.70
N ASN A 155 44.42 -16.23 -11.66
CA ASN A 155 44.41 -14.86 -12.19
C ASN A 155 44.41 -14.90 -13.72
N ALA A 156 43.24 -15.17 -14.29
CA ALA A 156 43.05 -15.40 -15.71
C ALA A 156 41.88 -14.59 -16.27
N VAL A 157 41.62 -14.76 -17.56
CA VAL A 157 40.48 -14.16 -18.29
C VAL A 157 39.62 -15.21 -19.00
N ASN A 158 39.74 -16.49 -18.59
CA ASN A 158 38.94 -17.60 -19.13
C ASN A 158 37.73 -17.87 -18.22
N GLU A 159 37.03 -18.97 -18.49
CA GLU A 159 35.73 -19.31 -17.89
C GLU A 159 35.81 -20.55 -16.99
N TYR A 160 34.77 -20.81 -16.21
CA TYR A 160 34.59 -22.01 -15.37
C TYR A 160 35.69 -22.17 -14.31
N TYR A 161 35.96 -21.11 -13.56
CA TYR A 161 36.94 -21.17 -12.47
C TYR A 161 36.28 -21.36 -11.11
N GLY A 162 36.90 -22.25 -10.33
CA GLY A 162 36.62 -22.59 -8.94
C GLY A 162 37.50 -23.75 -8.49
N LEU A 163 37.24 -24.33 -7.31
CA LEU A 163 37.82 -25.63 -6.97
C LEU A 163 37.46 -26.66 -8.06
N ILE A 164 36.20 -26.66 -8.47
CA ILE A 164 35.64 -27.43 -9.58
C ILE A 164 35.21 -26.46 -10.68
N GLY A 165 35.51 -26.75 -11.94
CA GLY A 165 35.11 -25.92 -13.08
C GLY A 165 33.63 -26.11 -13.38
N TYR A 166 33.25 -27.33 -13.78
CA TYR A 166 31.87 -27.69 -14.08
C TYR A 166 31.47 -28.96 -13.31
N ASN A 167 30.53 -28.85 -12.38
CA ASN A 167 29.95 -29.97 -11.65
C ASN A 167 28.62 -30.46 -12.27
N GLU A 168 28.48 -31.77 -12.45
CA GLU A 168 27.22 -32.49 -12.69
C GLU A 168 26.89 -33.44 -11.52
N GLY A 169 27.81 -33.62 -10.58
CA GLY A 169 27.70 -34.52 -9.44
C GLY A 169 27.36 -33.81 -8.13
N VAL A 170 28.06 -34.14 -7.05
CA VAL A 170 27.82 -33.58 -5.71
C VAL A 170 29.09 -32.97 -5.16
N ILE A 171 29.03 -31.70 -4.76
CA ILE A 171 30.07 -31.06 -3.95
C ILE A 171 29.51 -30.87 -2.56
N LYS A 172 30.17 -31.40 -1.53
CA LYS A 172 29.68 -31.24 -0.16
C LYS A 172 30.77 -31.04 0.88
N ASN A 173 30.43 -30.33 1.95
CA ASN A 173 31.22 -30.24 3.19
C ASN A 173 32.67 -29.77 3.02
N VAL A 174 32.96 -28.90 2.05
CA VAL A 174 34.31 -28.35 1.81
C VAL A 174 34.35 -26.84 2.04
N GLY A 175 35.36 -26.39 2.77
CA GLY A 175 35.72 -24.97 2.86
C GLY A 175 36.87 -24.62 1.93
N VAL A 176 36.76 -23.56 1.14
CA VAL A 176 37.86 -23.03 0.33
C VAL A 176 38.26 -21.67 0.89
N ILE A 177 39.49 -21.52 1.39
CA ILE A 177 39.90 -20.36 2.20
C ILE A 177 41.22 -19.73 1.72
N ASP A 178 41.49 -18.49 2.11
CA ASP A 178 42.71 -17.74 1.71
C ASP A 178 42.99 -17.88 0.20
N SER A 179 41.96 -17.58 -0.61
CA SER A 179 41.94 -17.94 -2.03
C SER A 179 41.56 -16.74 -2.91
N TYR A 180 42.17 -16.67 -4.09
CA TYR A 180 41.91 -15.64 -5.09
C TYR A 180 41.51 -16.30 -6.41
N VAL A 181 40.27 -16.04 -6.85
CA VAL A 181 39.74 -16.60 -8.10
C VAL A 181 39.33 -15.45 -9.02
N LYS A 182 40.06 -15.28 -10.13
CA LYS A 182 39.73 -14.31 -11.16
C LYS A 182 39.63 -14.94 -12.55
N GLY A 183 38.53 -14.61 -13.24
CA GLY A 183 38.26 -15.04 -14.62
C GLY A 183 37.36 -14.06 -15.38
N ASN A 184 36.65 -14.55 -16.38
CA ASN A 184 35.71 -13.80 -17.22
C ASN A 184 34.25 -14.23 -16.97
N TYR A 185 33.86 -15.46 -17.34
CA TYR A 185 32.49 -15.97 -17.15
C TYR A 185 32.44 -17.22 -16.26
N TYR A 186 31.35 -17.40 -15.52
CA TYR A 186 31.11 -18.57 -14.65
C TYR A 186 32.21 -18.75 -13.61
N ILE A 187 32.30 -17.78 -12.71
CA ILE A 187 33.37 -17.71 -11.72
C ILE A 187 32.78 -17.91 -10.33
N GLY A 188 33.24 -18.95 -9.64
CA GLY A 188 32.93 -19.18 -8.25
C GLY A 188 34.09 -19.75 -7.46
N GLY A 189 34.06 -19.59 -6.14
CA GLY A 189 35.13 -20.10 -5.28
C GLY A 189 35.15 -21.63 -5.18
N VAL A 190 33.97 -22.26 -5.15
CA VAL A 190 33.79 -23.71 -5.04
C VAL A 190 33.54 -24.32 -6.42
N ALA A 191 32.66 -23.72 -7.22
CA ALA A 191 32.33 -24.18 -8.56
C ALA A 191 32.24 -23.03 -9.58
N GLY A 192 32.69 -23.23 -10.81
CA GLY A 192 32.38 -22.29 -11.90
C GLY A 192 30.92 -22.41 -12.32
N ALA A 193 30.51 -23.62 -12.71
CA ALA A 193 29.13 -23.98 -13.07
C ALA A 193 28.69 -25.27 -12.36
N ASN A 194 27.39 -25.38 -12.08
CA ASN A 194 26.79 -26.52 -11.39
C ASN A 194 25.47 -26.98 -12.01
N ASN A 195 25.39 -28.24 -12.43
CA ASN A 195 24.16 -28.97 -12.80
C ASN A 195 23.75 -30.02 -11.76
N GLY A 196 24.53 -30.16 -10.68
CA GLY A 196 24.29 -31.12 -9.61
C GLY A 196 23.96 -30.43 -8.29
N LEU A 197 24.43 -30.97 -7.17
CA LEU A 197 24.18 -30.42 -5.82
C LEU A 197 25.45 -29.79 -5.23
N ILE A 198 25.32 -28.59 -4.67
CA ILE A 198 26.34 -28.00 -3.78
C ILE A 198 25.75 -27.86 -2.37
N LYS A 199 26.39 -28.50 -1.38
CA LYS A 199 25.84 -28.56 -0.02
C LYS A 199 26.86 -28.39 1.10
N GLY A 200 26.63 -27.48 2.03
CA GLY A 200 27.49 -27.32 3.22
C GLY A 200 28.90 -26.85 2.86
N CYS A 201 29.03 -26.09 1.78
CA CYS A 201 30.31 -25.61 1.26
C CYS A 201 30.46 -24.11 1.51
N TYR A 202 31.70 -23.64 1.65
CA TYR A 202 31.93 -22.22 1.82
C TYR A 202 33.20 -21.73 1.15
N PHE A 203 33.21 -20.45 0.79
CA PHE A 203 34.39 -19.76 0.28
C PHE A 203 34.75 -18.55 1.16
N VAL A 204 36.02 -18.41 1.52
CA VAL A 204 36.58 -17.26 2.23
C VAL A 204 37.73 -16.69 1.41
N GLY A 205 37.47 -15.62 0.67
CA GLY A 205 38.48 -15.02 -0.19
C GLY A 205 37.93 -14.01 -1.18
N THR A 206 38.62 -13.83 -2.30
CA THR A 206 38.22 -12.87 -3.33
C THR A 206 37.86 -13.58 -4.63
N VAL A 207 36.67 -13.28 -5.14
CA VAL A 207 36.18 -13.71 -6.46
C VAL A 207 35.97 -12.49 -7.35
N SER A 208 36.58 -12.50 -8.53
CA SER A 208 36.46 -11.41 -9.51
C SER A 208 36.19 -11.94 -10.91
N GLY A 209 35.19 -11.38 -11.59
CA GLY A 209 34.84 -11.78 -12.94
C GLY A 209 34.14 -10.69 -13.74
N ASN A 210 33.69 -11.04 -14.94
CA ASN A 210 32.89 -10.17 -15.79
C ASN A 210 31.40 -10.44 -15.57
N SER A 211 30.95 -11.67 -15.80
CA SER A 211 29.53 -12.07 -15.62
C SER A 211 29.40 -13.46 -15.00
N TYR A 212 28.26 -13.73 -14.36
CA TYR A 212 28.00 -14.96 -13.59
C TYR A 212 29.09 -15.18 -12.52
N VAL A 213 29.15 -14.24 -11.58
CA VAL A 213 30.17 -14.21 -10.53
C VAL A 213 29.48 -14.46 -9.19
N GLY A 214 29.80 -15.59 -8.55
CA GLY A 214 29.34 -15.92 -7.21
C GLY A 214 30.49 -16.22 -6.27
N GLY A 215 30.37 -15.95 -4.97
CA GLY A 215 31.42 -16.34 -4.03
C GLY A 215 31.59 -17.87 -3.93
N VAL A 216 30.50 -18.63 -4.03
CA VAL A 216 30.50 -20.10 -4.01
C VAL A 216 30.41 -20.66 -5.43
N VAL A 217 29.46 -20.20 -6.23
CA VAL A 217 29.21 -20.72 -7.58
C VAL A 217 28.88 -19.63 -8.60
N GLY A 218 29.44 -19.69 -9.80
CA GLY A 218 29.09 -18.74 -10.87
C GLY A 218 27.64 -18.90 -11.36
N GLU A 219 27.31 -20.07 -11.89
CA GLU A 219 25.95 -20.44 -12.33
C GLU A 219 25.55 -21.81 -11.75
N SER A 220 24.29 -21.95 -11.32
CA SER A 220 23.76 -23.23 -10.82
C SER A 220 22.39 -23.59 -11.39
N ASN A 221 22.31 -24.65 -12.20
CA ASN A 221 21.07 -25.31 -12.62
C ASN A 221 20.53 -26.32 -11.57
N GLY A 222 21.32 -26.68 -10.57
CA GLY A 222 20.88 -27.51 -9.45
C GLY A 222 20.88 -26.75 -8.11
N ASP A 223 20.54 -27.46 -7.04
CA ASP A 223 20.29 -26.86 -5.72
C ASP A 223 21.59 -26.43 -5.00
N ILE A 224 21.48 -25.34 -4.25
CA ILE A 224 22.54 -24.82 -3.38
C ILE A 224 21.99 -24.76 -1.95
N ILE A 225 22.61 -25.53 -1.04
CA ILE A 225 22.07 -25.76 0.30
C ILE A 225 23.13 -25.51 1.37
N ASP A 226 22.81 -24.69 2.38
CA ASP A 226 23.65 -24.42 3.55
C ASP A 226 25.08 -23.96 3.18
N CYS A 227 25.18 -23.10 2.15
CA CYS A 227 26.45 -22.60 1.64
C CYS A 227 26.66 -21.12 1.98
N TYR A 228 27.91 -20.69 2.15
CA TYR A 228 28.17 -19.28 2.42
C TYR A 228 29.46 -18.74 1.82
N HIS A 229 29.51 -17.42 1.72
CA HIS A 229 30.69 -16.69 1.30
C HIS A 229 31.03 -15.57 2.27
N ASP A 230 32.29 -15.52 2.70
CA ASP A 230 32.85 -14.46 3.54
C ASP A 230 34.09 -13.85 2.88
N GLY A 231 33.91 -12.73 2.18
CA GLY A 231 34.98 -12.14 1.38
C GLY A 231 34.50 -11.13 0.34
N ILE A 232 35.30 -10.90 -0.71
CA ILE A 232 34.99 -9.90 -1.75
C ILE A 232 34.50 -10.59 -3.03
N VAL A 233 33.34 -10.19 -3.53
CA VAL A 233 32.86 -10.52 -4.88
C VAL A 233 32.79 -9.26 -5.72
N SER A 234 33.42 -9.28 -6.90
CA SER A 234 33.37 -8.17 -7.86
C SER A 234 33.05 -8.65 -9.27
N GLY A 235 31.96 -8.15 -9.86
CA GLY A 235 31.58 -8.39 -11.27
C GLY A 235 31.53 -7.12 -12.10
N ALA A 236 31.91 -7.18 -13.38
CA ALA A 236 31.99 -6.02 -14.26
C ALA A 236 30.72 -5.76 -15.10
N ASP A 237 29.87 -6.77 -15.33
CA ASP A 237 28.72 -6.67 -16.25
C ASP A 237 27.39 -7.13 -15.63
N PHE A 238 27.08 -8.42 -15.60
CA PHE A 238 25.77 -8.91 -15.10
C PHE A 238 25.88 -10.18 -14.24
N ASN A 239 24.87 -10.39 -13.39
CA ASN A 239 24.69 -11.56 -12.52
C ASN A 239 25.84 -11.73 -11.52
N VAL A 240 25.79 -10.93 -10.45
CA VAL A 240 26.81 -10.89 -9.39
C VAL A 240 26.13 -11.18 -8.06
N GLY A 241 26.53 -12.27 -7.39
CA GLY A 241 25.99 -12.64 -6.09
C GLY A 241 27.06 -12.98 -5.06
N GLY A 242 26.79 -12.74 -3.79
CA GLY A 242 27.72 -13.16 -2.74
C GLY A 242 27.87 -14.69 -2.67
N VAL A 243 26.81 -15.47 -2.92
CA VAL A 243 26.86 -16.94 -2.99
C VAL A 243 26.85 -17.43 -4.44
N ALA A 244 25.87 -16.99 -5.23
CA ALA A 244 25.66 -17.45 -6.60
C ALA A 244 25.50 -16.29 -7.59
N GLY A 245 26.17 -16.33 -8.75
CA GLY A 245 25.92 -15.33 -9.80
C GLY A 245 24.50 -15.46 -10.35
N GLU A 246 24.14 -16.67 -10.78
CA GLU A 246 22.80 -17.03 -11.26
C GLU A 246 22.39 -18.43 -10.76
N THR A 247 21.10 -18.64 -10.52
CA THR A 247 20.58 -19.97 -10.23
C THR A 247 19.23 -20.26 -10.87
N PHE A 248 19.06 -21.47 -11.40
CA PHE A 248 17.78 -22.04 -11.84
C PHE A 248 17.23 -23.09 -10.87
N GLY A 249 18.06 -23.59 -9.95
CA GLY A 249 17.66 -24.44 -8.84
C GLY A 249 17.31 -23.64 -7.58
N ASP A 250 16.90 -24.32 -6.52
CA ASP A 250 16.57 -23.65 -5.26
C ASP A 250 17.83 -23.28 -4.48
N ILE A 251 17.80 -22.14 -3.79
CA ILE A 251 18.85 -21.70 -2.88
C ILE A 251 18.30 -21.62 -1.45
N THR A 252 18.82 -22.48 -0.58
CA THR A 252 18.29 -22.68 0.77
C THR A 252 19.37 -22.55 1.84
N GLY A 253 19.10 -21.80 2.90
CA GLY A 253 19.99 -21.73 4.07
C GLY A 253 21.34 -21.06 3.79
N CYS A 254 21.42 -20.27 2.71
CA CYS A 254 22.68 -19.71 2.23
C CYS A 254 22.87 -18.26 2.69
N TYR A 255 24.13 -17.84 2.89
CA TYR A 255 24.39 -16.46 3.34
C TYR A 255 25.69 -15.85 2.86
N HIS A 256 25.74 -14.52 2.96
CA HIS A 256 26.93 -13.72 2.70
C HIS A 256 27.20 -12.70 3.81
N SER A 257 28.48 -12.50 4.15
CA SER A 257 28.93 -11.57 5.20
C SER A 257 29.99 -10.56 4.77
N GLY A 258 30.45 -10.62 3.52
CA GLY A 258 31.54 -9.78 3.01
C GLY A 258 31.09 -8.56 2.21
N THR A 259 31.75 -8.29 1.08
CA THR A 259 31.39 -7.18 0.17
C THR A 259 31.07 -7.71 -1.21
N VAL A 260 29.94 -7.26 -1.78
CA VAL A 260 29.57 -7.49 -3.18
C VAL A 260 29.54 -6.16 -3.92
N SER A 261 30.27 -6.08 -5.02
CA SER A 261 30.18 -4.97 -5.97
C SER A 261 29.93 -5.47 -7.39
N GLY A 262 28.96 -4.91 -8.09
CA GLY A 262 28.64 -5.33 -9.45
C GLY A 262 28.09 -4.21 -10.32
N ASN A 263 27.84 -4.50 -11.60
CA ASN A 263 27.18 -3.57 -12.50
C ASN A 263 25.66 -3.83 -12.57
N THR A 264 25.22 -4.97 -13.11
CA THR A 264 23.80 -5.33 -13.29
C THR A 264 23.43 -6.62 -12.54
N TYR A 265 22.23 -6.68 -11.94
CA TYR A 265 21.75 -7.82 -11.15
C TYR A 265 22.73 -8.21 -10.04
N VAL A 266 22.77 -7.36 -9.02
CA VAL A 266 23.72 -7.48 -7.92
C VAL A 266 22.98 -7.86 -6.65
N GLY A 267 23.23 -9.05 -6.13
CA GLY A 267 22.62 -9.57 -4.90
C GLY A 267 23.64 -9.90 -3.82
N GLY A 268 23.30 -9.72 -2.56
CA GLY A 268 24.15 -10.21 -1.47
C GLY A 268 24.21 -11.74 -1.43
N VAL A 269 23.15 -12.45 -1.83
CA VAL A 269 23.15 -13.93 -1.93
C VAL A 269 23.22 -14.37 -3.39
N VAL A 270 22.30 -13.89 -4.23
CA VAL A 270 22.20 -14.30 -5.64
C VAL A 270 22.05 -13.11 -6.58
N GLY A 271 22.78 -13.08 -7.68
CA GLY A 271 22.58 -12.03 -8.70
C GLY A 271 21.21 -12.16 -9.36
N TYR A 272 20.96 -13.28 -10.03
CA TYR A 272 19.68 -13.61 -10.69
C TYR A 272 19.12 -14.95 -10.22
N GLY A 273 17.92 -14.93 -9.62
CA GLY A 273 17.26 -16.12 -9.05
C GLY A 273 16.07 -16.61 -9.87
N CYS A 274 16.19 -17.77 -10.50
CA CYS A 274 15.13 -18.50 -11.20
C CYS A 274 14.60 -19.72 -10.43
N GLY A 275 15.04 -19.96 -9.20
CA GLY A 275 14.43 -20.89 -8.23
C GLY A 275 13.98 -20.17 -6.96
N ASP A 276 13.41 -20.91 -6.00
CA ASP A 276 12.99 -20.34 -4.72
C ASP A 276 14.21 -19.98 -3.85
N ILE A 277 14.12 -18.83 -3.18
CA ILE A 277 15.14 -18.32 -2.25
C ILE A 277 14.58 -18.44 -0.84
N VAL A 278 15.09 -19.38 -0.04
CA VAL A 278 14.47 -19.76 1.24
C VAL A 278 15.50 -19.74 2.38
N ASN A 279 15.16 -19.08 3.48
CA ASN A 279 16.02 -19.02 4.67
C ASN A 279 17.44 -18.51 4.35
N CYS A 280 17.54 -17.54 3.44
CA CYS A 280 18.80 -16.96 3.00
C CYS A 280 18.98 -15.57 3.61
N HIS A 281 20.23 -15.15 3.79
CA HIS A 281 20.48 -13.82 4.32
C HIS A 281 21.78 -13.16 3.89
N ASN A 282 21.78 -11.84 3.96
CA ASN A 282 22.96 -11.02 3.77
C ASN A 282 23.22 -10.11 4.96
N THR A 283 24.46 -10.12 5.43
CA THR A 283 24.97 -9.19 6.46
C THR A 283 26.06 -8.26 5.89
N GLY A 284 26.56 -8.57 4.69
CA GLY A 284 27.61 -7.85 3.99
C GLY A 284 27.12 -6.60 3.25
N THR A 285 28.03 -5.73 2.84
CA THR A 285 27.67 -4.54 2.05
C THR A 285 27.49 -4.91 0.58
N VAL A 286 26.41 -4.42 -0.04
CA VAL A 286 26.10 -4.65 -1.45
C VAL A 286 26.02 -3.31 -2.19
N SER A 287 26.75 -3.20 -3.29
CA SER A 287 26.74 -1.99 -4.11
C SER A 287 26.67 -2.35 -5.59
N GLY A 288 25.80 -1.68 -6.35
CA GLY A 288 25.72 -1.90 -7.80
C GLY A 288 25.17 -0.72 -8.58
N ASN A 289 25.14 -0.87 -9.91
CA ASN A 289 24.65 0.19 -10.80
C ASN A 289 23.19 -0.03 -11.20
N THR A 290 22.76 -1.27 -11.47
CA THR A 290 21.41 -1.57 -11.97
C THR A 290 20.88 -2.85 -11.32
N TYR A 291 19.64 -2.82 -10.80
CA TYR A 291 18.98 -3.95 -10.11
C TYR A 291 19.81 -4.49 -8.94
N VAL A 292 19.76 -3.79 -7.81
CA VAL A 292 20.58 -4.11 -6.65
C VAL A 292 19.71 -4.57 -5.49
N GLY A 293 19.98 -5.75 -4.94
CA GLY A 293 19.27 -6.26 -3.77
C GLY A 293 20.20 -6.77 -2.69
N GLY A 294 19.80 -6.64 -1.42
CA GLY A 294 20.57 -7.23 -0.34
C GLY A 294 20.57 -8.76 -0.37
N VAL A 295 19.52 -9.42 -0.87
CA VAL A 295 19.50 -10.88 -1.07
C VAL A 295 19.62 -11.25 -2.54
N ALA A 296 18.76 -10.69 -3.40
CA ALA A 296 18.69 -11.00 -4.82
C ALA A 296 18.80 -9.74 -5.68
N GLY A 297 19.62 -9.72 -6.73
CA GLY A 297 19.57 -8.64 -7.71
C GLY A 297 18.20 -8.59 -8.41
N SER A 298 17.78 -9.73 -8.95
CA SER A 298 16.41 -9.97 -9.42
C SER A 298 15.96 -11.42 -9.16
N ASN A 299 14.67 -11.64 -8.90
CA ASN A 299 14.09 -12.96 -8.68
C ASN A 299 12.80 -13.20 -9.48
N SER A 300 12.70 -14.39 -10.09
CA SER A 300 11.50 -14.86 -10.81
C SER A 300 10.52 -15.65 -9.92
N TYR A 301 11.03 -16.29 -8.87
CA TYR A 301 10.26 -17.12 -7.92
C TYR A 301 10.39 -16.60 -6.49
N ALA A 302 9.81 -17.28 -5.50
CA ALA A 302 9.55 -16.67 -4.20
C ALA A 302 10.83 -16.40 -3.40
N ILE A 303 10.81 -15.31 -2.62
CA ILE A 303 11.75 -15.08 -1.52
C ILE A 303 10.99 -15.30 -0.23
N ARG A 304 11.45 -16.25 0.59
CA ARG A 304 10.75 -16.67 1.81
C ARG A 304 11.69 -16.74 3.00
N ASP A 305 11.19 -16.29 4.15
CA ASP A 305 11.85 -16.45 5.45
C ASP A 305 13.32 -15.96 5.42
N SER A 306 13.58 -14.91 4.63
CA SER A 306 14.92 -14.43 4.28
C SER A 306 15.09 -12.97 4.70
N TYR A 307 16.34 -12.54 4.92
CA TYR A 307 16.57 -11.19 5.43
C TYR A 307 17.87 -10.54 4.98
N ASN A 308 17.90 -9.22 5.09
CA ASN A 308 19.09 -8.41 4.89
C ASN A 308 19.34 -7.49 6.09
N THR A 309 20.57 -7.46 6.58
CA THR A 309 21.04 -6.49 7.58
C THR A 309 22.19 -5.63 7.07
N GLY A 310 22.77 -5.96 5.91
CA GLY A 310 23.84 -5.20 5.29
C GLY A 310 23.33 -3.99 4.52
N ASN A 311 24.15 -2.94 4.40
CA ASN A 311 23.77 -1.76 3.65
C ASN A 311 23.75 -2.05 2.14
N VAL A 312 22.78 -1.48 1.43
CA VAL A 312 22.59 -1.66 -0.01
C VAL A 312 22.56 -0.30 -0.70
N SER A 313 23.45 -0.10 -1.68
CA SER A 313 23.57 1.19 -2.38
C SER A 313 23.48 1.07 -3.90
N LEU A 314 22.70 1.97 -4.50
CA LEU A 314 22.59 2.14 -5.96
C LEU A 314 23.44 3.33 -6.44
N ASN A 315 24.30 3.07 -7.43
CA ASN A 315 25.17 4.08 -8.03
C ASN A 315 24.87 4.38 -9.51
N GLY A 316 23.92 3.66 -10.13
CA GLY A 316 23.59 3.78 -11.56
C GLY A 316 22.14 4.21 -11.81
N ASN A 317 21.26 3.27 -12.17
CA ASN A 317 19.90 3.58 -12.58
C ASN A 317 18.95 2.40 -12.29
N TYR A 318 17.64 2.66 -12.42
CA TYR A 318 16.54 1.73 -12.14
C TYR A 318 16.24 1.54 -10.66
N CYS A 319 16.68 0.47 -10.01
CA CYS A 319 16.10 0.13 -8.71
C CYS A 319 17.03 -0.57 -7.73
N VAL A 320 16.70 -0.38 -6.44
CA VAL A 320 17.39 -0.98 -5.31
C VAL A 320 16.41 -1.38 -4.21
N GLY A 321 16.64 -2.55 -3.62
CA GLY A 321 15.88 -3.02 -2.46
C GLY A 321 16.71 -3.73 -1.41
N GLY A 322 16.22 -3.80 -0.17
CA GLY A 322 16.90 -4.56 0.88
C GLY A 322 16.89 -6.07 0.66
N LEU A 323 15.85 -6.62 0.03
CA LEU A 323 15.78 -8.03 -0.35
C LEU A 323 16.05 -8.18 -1.83
N ALA A 324 15.30 -7.46 -2.68
CA ALA A 324 15.37 -7.59 -4.13
C ALA A 324 15.53 -6.24 -4.84
N GLY A 325 16.37 -6.14 -5.86
CA GLY A 325 16.29 -5.00 -6.77
C GLY A 325 14.94 -5.03 -7.51
N GLU A 326 14.68 -6.15 -8.16
CA GLU A 326 13.45 -6.42 -8.91
C GLU A 326 12.87 -7.78 -8.52
N SER A 327 11.55 -7.87 -8.33
CA SER A 327 10.93 -9.07 -7.82
C SER A 327 9.64 -9.42 -8.56
N TYR A 328 9.59 -10.61 -9.15
CA TYR A 328 8.41 -11.17 -9.83
C TYR A 328 7.78 -12.34 -9.04
N GLY A 329 8.54 -12.96 -8.14
CA GLY A 329 8.01 -13.95 -7.20
C GLY A 329 7.66 -13.31 -5.85
N SER A 330 6.71 -13.90 -5.11
CA SER A 330 6.23 -13.36 -3.84
C SER A 330 7.34 -13.17 -2.81
N ILE A 331 7.28 -12.08 -2.05
CA ILE A 331 8.12 -11.86 -0.86
C ILE A 331 7.28 -12.17 0.38
N THR A 332 7.67 -13.17 1.17
CA THR A 332 6.88 -13.63 2.32
C THR A 332 7.73 -13.87 3.55
N ASN A 333 7.31 -13.31 4.70
CA ASN A 333 8.03 -13.41 5.98
C ASN A 333 9.48 -12.93 5.91
N CYS A 334 9.75 -11.91 5.10
CA CYS A 334 11.09 -11.38 4.90
C CYS A 334 11.26 -10.07 5.64
N TYR A 335 12.52 -9.70 5.93
CA TYR A 335 12.78 -8.40 6.52
C TYR A 335 14.10 -7.76 6.12
N ASN A 336 14.13 -6.45 6.20
CA ASN A 336 15.33 -5.65 6.02
C ASN A 336 15.59 -4.77 7.25
N THR A 337 16.84 -4.76 7.72
CA THR A 337 17.32 -3.81 8.75
C THR A 337 18.53 -3.00 8.28
N GLY A 338 19.10 -3.31 7.10
CA GLY A 338 20.20 -2.55 6.53
C GLY A 338 19.70 -1.26 5.86
N ASN A 339 20.54 -0.23 5.81
CA ASN A 339 20.15 1.02 5.19
C ASN A 339 20.18 0.90 3.66
N ILE A 340 19.17 1.46 3.01
CA ILE A 340 18.99 1.43 1.56
C ILE A 340 19.12 2.85 1.02
N SER A 341 20.06 3.06 0.11
CA SER A 341 20.32 4.39 -0.44
C SER A 341 20.49 4.38 -1.95
N SER A 342 19.93 5.39 -2.63
CA SER A 342 20.19 5.67 -4.03
C SER A 342 20.81 7.06 -4.18
N ASN A 343 21.96 7.12 -4.85
CA ASN A 343 22.67 8.37 -5.15
C ASN A 343 22.32 8.93 -6.55
N VAL A 344 21.25 8.42 -7.15
CA VAL A 344 20.93 8.64 -8.57
C VAL A 344 19.46 8.99 -8.75
N SER A 345 19.21 9.95 -9.64
CA SER A 345 17.87 10.45 -9.89
C SER A 345 16.99 9.43 -10.62
N ASN A 346 15.67 9.55 -10.48
CA ASN A 346 14.67 8.72 -11.17
C ASN A 346 14.84 7.20 -10.91
N SER A 347 15.09 6.83 -9.66
CA SER A 347 15.23 5.43 -9.24
C SER A 347 14.02 4.93 -8.44
N TYR A 348 13.84 3.62 -8.36
CA TYR A 348 12.89 2.96 -7.46
C TYR A 348 13.65 2.39 -6.26
N VAL A 349 13.30 2.86 -5.07
CA VAL A 349 14.05 2.59 -3.85
C VAL A 349 13.08 2.02 -2.83
N GLY A 350 13.31 0.77 -2.40
CA GLY A 350 12.45 0.10 -1.43
C GLY A 350 13.22 -0.51 -0.27
N GLY A 351 12.65 -0.53 0.93
CA GLY A 351 13.25 -1.29 2.04
C GLY A 351 13.29 -2.80 1.79
N LEU A 352 12.31 -3.34 1.06
CA LEU A 352 12.28 -4.75 0.63
C LEU A 352 12.61 -4.90 -0.86
N ALA A 353 11.88 -4.19 -1.73
CA ALA A 353 12.04 -4.33 -3.17
C ALA A 353 12.10 -2.97 -3.86
N GLY A 354 13.02 -2.76 -4.79
CA GLY A 354 12.98 -1.55 -5.62
C GLY A 354 11.74 -1.55 -6.51
N TYR A 355 11.54 -2.66 -7.24
CA TYR A 355 10.36 -2.93 -8.07
C TYR A 355 9.73 -4.27 -7.67
N ALA A 356 8.41 -4.31 -7.50
CA ALA A 356 7.67 -5.53 -7.22
C ALA A 356 6.47 -5.72 -8.15
N ASP A 357 6.46 -6.83 -8.89
CA ASP A 357 5.28 -7.36 -9.59
C ASP A 357 4.81 -8.67 -8.94
N ASN A 358 4.67 -8.63 -7.61
CA ASN A 358 4.34 -9.79 -6.79
C ASN A 358 3.65 -9.39 -5.48
N ILE A 359 3.03 -10.36 -4.81
CA ILE A 359 2.43 -10.14 -3.49
C ILE A 359 3.53 -10.10 -2.44
N ILE A 360 3.51 -9.06 -1.61
CA ILE A 360 4.34 -8.94 -0.41
C ILE A 360 3.47 -9.20 0.81
N LYS A 361 3.88 -10.16 1.64
CA LYS A 361 3.08 -10.60 2.79
C LYS A 361 3.91 -10.80 4.05
N GLY A 362 3.40 -10.35 5.20
CA GLY A 362 4.00 -10.61 6.50
C GLY A 362 5.45 -10.13 6.63
N SER A 363 5.83 -9.12 5.85
CA SER A 363 7.21 -8.69 5.68
C SER A 363 7.41 -7.27 6.21
N TYR A 364 8.64 -6.92 6.61
CA TYR A 364 8.86 -5.62 7.24
C TYR A 364 10.24 -5.01 6.99
N ASN A 365 10.30 -3.69 7.07
CA ASN A 365 11.53 -2.93 7.01
C ASN A 365 11.73 -2.09 8.28
N THR A 366 12.96 -2.08 8.79
CA THR A 366 13.40 -1.15 9.87
C THR A 366 14.64 -0.36 9.51
N GLY A 367 15.29 -0.64 8.37
CA GLY A 367 16.43 0.15 7.89
C GLY A 367 15.95 1.44 7.24
N ASP A 368 16.75 2.51 7.32
CA ASP A 368 16.37 3.76 6.67
C ASP A 368 16.43 3.63 5.14
N VAL A 369 15.48 4.26 4.45
CA VAL A 369 15.35 4.23 3.00
C VAL A 369 15.43 5.65 2.46
N SER A 370 16.47 5.95 1.69
CA SER A 370 16.70 7.28 1.12
C SER A 370 16.90 7.21 -0.39
N GLY A 371 16.07 7.93 -1.15
CA GLY A 371 16.25 8.10 -2.57
C GLY A 371 17.05 9.35 -2.94
N SER A 372 16.84 9.79 -4.17
CA SER A 372 17.34 11.04 -4.74
C SER A 372 16.25 11.74 -5.56
N GLU A 373 16.55 12.90 -6.15
CA GLU A 373 15.63 13.66 -7.00
C GLU A 373 14.90 12.77 -8.05
N GLY A 374 13.60 12.96 -8.24
CA GLY A 374 12.83 12.18 -9.22
C GLY A 374 12.53 10.72 -8.82
N SER A 375 13.01 10.25 -7.67
CA SER A 375 12.88 8.83 -7.28
C SER A 375 11.52 8.49 -6.66
N TYR A 376 11.17 7.21 -6.75
CA TYR A 376 10.00 6.59 -6.14
C TYR A 376 10.52 5.82 -4.92
N VAL A 377 10.17 6.28 -3.73
CA VAL A 377 10.78 5.82 -2.49
C VAL A 377 9.70 5.24 -1.58
N GLY A 378 9.83 3.96 -1.24
CA GLY A 378 8.94 3.28 -0.31
C GLY A 378 9.68 2.63 0.83
N GLY A 379 9.14 2.69 2.04
CA GLY A 379 9.71 1.93 3.15
C GLY A 379 9.70 0.41 2.92
N LEU A 380 8.80 -0.11 2.09
CA LEU A 380 8.82 -1.49 1.60
C LEU A 380 9.17 -1.57 0.10
N VAL A 381 8.48 -0.81 -0.76
CA VAL A 381 8.61 -0.94 -2.21
C VAL A 381 8.71 0.41 -2.91
N GLY A 382 9.66 0.61 -3.81
CA GLY A 382 9.68 1.84 -4.61
C GLY A 382 8.46 1.94 -5.55
N TYR A 383 8.29 0.91 -6.38
CA TYR A 383 7.19 0.77 -7.34
C TYR A 383 6.51 -0.60 -7.20
N ASN A 384 5.20 -0.59 -6.92
CA ASN A 384 4.45 -1.80 -6.58
C ASN A 384 3.24 -2.06 -7.49
N ASN A 385 3.20 -3.24 -8.12
CA ASN A 385 2.14 -3.64 -9.05
C ASN A 385 1.05 -4.53 -8.44
N LYS A 386 1.31 -5.15 -7.29
CA LYS A 386 0.43 -6.17 -6.66
C LYS A 386 0.25 -5.90 -5.17
N SER A 387 -0.45 -6.76 -4.45
CA SER A 387 -0.90 -6.43 -3.10
C SER A 387 0.23 -6.44 -2.06
N ILE A 388 0.15 -5.53 -1.09
CA ILE A 388 0.94 -5.52 0.14
C ILE A 388 -0.01 -5.88 1.29
N GLU A 389 0.29 -6.97 1.99
CA GLU A 389 -0.58 -7.55 3.02
C GLU A 389 0.17 -7.77 4.33
N ASP A 390 -0.47 -7.42 5.45
CA ASP A 390 0.02 -7.71 6.80
C ASP A 390 1.49 -7.29 7.02
N SER A 391 1.91 -6.18 6.39
CA SER A 391 3.31 -5.77 6.28
C SER A 391 3.52 -4.37 6.87
N ARG A 392 4.75 -4.06 7.27
CA ARG A 392 5.02 -2.80 7.97
C ARG A 392 6.37 -2.18 7.72
N ASN A 393 6.42 -0.86 7.78
CA ASN A 393 7.67 -0.10 7.82
C ASN A 393 7.85 0.64 9.15
N ALA A 394 9.08 0.63 9.65
CA ALA A 394 9.52 1.41 10.80
C ALA A 394 10.79 2.23 10.54
N GLY A 395 11.47 2.01 9.40
CA GLY A 395 12.62 2.82 8.99
C GLY A 395 12.17 4.17 8.44
N SER A 396 13.03 5.19 8.55
CA SER A 396 12.72 6.51 7.99
C SER A 396 12.73 6.45 6.46
N VAL A 397 11.81 7.15 5.80
CA VAL A 397 11.70 7.20 4.34
C VAL A 397 11.89 8.63 3.87
N SER A 398 12.89 8.89 3.03
CA SER A 398 13.27 10.25 2.65
C SER A 398 13.76 10.41 1.22
N ASN A 399 13.81 11.67 0.76
CA ASN A 399 14.46 12.11 -0.47
C ASN A 399 13.91 11.44 -1.74
N GLY A 400 12.71 11.83 -2.17
CA GLY A 400 12.11 11.34 -3.41
C GLY A 400 11.12 12.32 -4.01
N PHE A 401 10.67 12.01 -5.23
CA PHE A 401 9.58 12.69 -5.91
C PHE A 401 8.22 12.11 -5.49
N PHE A 402 8.12 10.78 -5.46
CA PHE A 402 7.01 10.05 -4.83
C PHE A 402 7.55 9.33 -3.60
N VAL A 403 6.98 9.60 -2.43
CA VAL A 403 7.48 9.07 -1.15
C VAL A 403 6.32 8.48 -0.37
N GLY A 404 6.45 7.20 -0.01
CA GLY A 404 5.48 6.50 0.82
C GLY A 404 6.14 5.73 1.95
N GLY A 405 5.54 5.73 3.14
CA GLY A 405 6.03 4.90 4.24
C GLY A 405 6.03 3.40 3.92
N LEU A 406 5.12 2.93 3.06
CA LEU A 406 5.15 1.58 2.48
C LEU A 406 5.62 1.60 1.03
N THR A 407 5.04 2.45 0.18
CA THR A 407 5.35 2.43 -1.25
C THR A 407 5.32 3.81 -1.93
N GLY A 408 6.26 4.06 -2.84
CA GLY A 408 6.28 5.31 -3.61
C GLY A 408 5.05 5.41 -4.53
N GLU A 409 4.86 4.41 -5.38
CA GLU A 409 3.68 4.25 -6.25
C GLU A 409 3.08 2.85 -6.12
N CYS A 410 1.75 2.76 -6.13
CA CYS A 410 1.02 1.52 -5.85
C CYS A 410 -0.16 1.29 -6.78
N TYR A 411 -0.06 0.26 -7.62
CA TYR A 411 -1.18 -0.25 -8.42
C TYR A 411 -1.95 -1.39 -7.76
N GLY A 412 -1.32 -2.11 -6.82
CA GLY A 412 -1.98 -3.15 -6.04
C GLY A 412 -2.62 -2.62 -4.75
N ASP A 413 -3.34 -3.51 -4.07
CA ASP A 413 -4.05 -3.18 -2.83
C ASP A 413 -3.09 -3.14 -1.63
N ILE A 414 -3.40 -2.32 -0.63
CA ILE A 414 -2.71 -2.31 0.66
C ILE A 414 -3.70 -2.71 1.74
N LEU A 415 -3.42 -3.86 2.36
CA LEU A 415 -4.34 -4.51 3.30
C LEU A 415 -3.63 -4.72 4.64
N ASN A 416 -4.27 -4.27 5.72
CA ASN A 416 -3.82 -4.48 7.11
C ASN A 416 -2.35 -4.12 7.34
N SER A 417 -1.86 -3.10 6.66
CA SER A 417 -0.44 -2.75 6.63
C SER A 417 -0.22 -1.35 7.20
N HIS A 418 0.96 -1.09 7.73
CA HIS A 418 1.16 0.16 8.46
C HIS A 418 2.57 0.72 8.43
N ASN A 419 2.65 2.03 8.61
CA ASN A 419 3.89 2.76 8.74
C ASN A 419 4.02 3.41 10.12
N THR A 420 5.23 3.31 10.67
CA THR A 420 5.65 3.94 11.94
C THR A 420 6.91 4.79 11.77
N GLY A 421 7.63 4.64 10.66
CA GLY A 421 8.80 5.46 10.36
C GLY A 421 8.41 6.82 9.82
N ASP A 422 9.24 7.84 10.07
CA ASP A 422 8.97 9.18 9.55
C ASP A 422 9.13 9.23 8.03
N VAL A 423 8.26 9.99 7.36
CA VAL A 423 8.23 10.16 5.91
C VAL A 423 8.49 11.62 5.58
N THR A 424 9.54 11.89 4.78
CA THR A 424 9.94 13.25 4.41
C THR A 424 10.15 13.36 2.89
N GLY A 425 9.45 14.28 2.25
CA GLY A 425 9.64 14.61 0.82
C GLY A 425 11.05 15.12 0.52
N GLY A 426 11.53 14.93 -0.71
CA GLY A 426 12.75 15.60 -1.18
C GLY A 426 12.49 17.07 -1.54
N GLU A 427 13.52 17.88 -1.83
CA GLU A 427 13.34 19.31 -2.17
C GLU A 427 12.32 19.57 -3.31
N SER A 428 12.24 18.65 -4.26
CA SER A 428 11.28 18.66 -5.39
C SER A 428 10.18 17.58 -5.25
N GLY A 429 9.87 17.14 -4.02
CA GLY A 429 8.84 16.12 -3.76
C GLY A 429 7.47 16.56 -4.24
N TYR A 430 6.73 15.65 -4.89
CA TYR A 430 5.41 15.95 -5.48
C TYR A 430 4.28 15.18 -4.80
N TYR A 431 4.44 13.87 -4.57
CA TYR A 431 3.45 13.06 -3.84
C TYR A 431 4.07 12.44 -2.59
N ILE A 432 3.62 12.84 -1.41
CA ILE A 432 4.15 12.41 -0.13
C ILE A 432 3.00 11.81 0.69
N GLY A 433 3.09 10.53 1.05
CA GLY A 433 2.10 9.86 1.88
C GLY A 433 2.71 9.04 3.01
N GLY A 434 2.07 9.02 4.17
CA GLY A 434 2.54 8.16 5.27
C GLY A 434 2.48 6.67 4.94
N LEU A 435 1.64 6.23 4.01
CA LEU A 435 1.66 4.87 3.44
C LEU A 435 2.11 4.87 1.98
N VAL A 436 1.50 5.72 1.15
CA VAL A 436 1.67 5.70 -0.31
C VAL A 436 1.84 7.10 -0.87
N GLY A 437 2.86 7.31 -1.71
CA GLY A 437 2.96 8.54 -2.49
C GLY A 437 1.76 8.66 -3.45
N HIS A 438 1.67 7.75 -4.44
CA HIS A 438 0.58 7.70 -5.41
C HIS A 438 -0.16 6.34 -5.42
N ALA A 439 -1.46 6.35 -5.15
CA ALA A 439 -2.28 5.15 -5.00
C ALA A 439 -3.33 4.97 -6.12
N TYR A 440 -3.31 3.80 -6.78
CA TYR A 440 -4.35 3.33 -7.70
C TYR A 440 -5.10 2.09 -7.20
N GLY A 441 -4.52 1.31 -6.28
CA GLY A 441 -5.17 0.15 -5.64
C GLY A 441 -5.88 0.51 -4.33
N ASP A 442 -6.79 -0.36 -3.85
CA ASP A 442 -7.58 -0.10 -2.65
C ASP A 442 -6.71 -0.13 -1.39
N ILE A 443 -7.01 0.74 -0.43
CA ILE A 443 -6.33 0.78 0.88
C ILE A 443 -7.36 0.45 1.96
N LYS A 444 -7.11 -0.63 2.71
CA LYS A 444 -8.03 -1.10 3.74
C LYS A 444 -7.34 -1.52 5.03
N GLY A 445 -7.93 -1.16 6.17
CA GLY A 445 -7.45 -1.62 7.48
C GLY A 445 -6.04 -1.15 7.81
N SER A 446 -5.57 -0.08 7.17
CA SER A 446 -4.16 0.32 7.13
C SER A 446 -3.96 1.67 7.78
N TYR A 447 -2.78 1.90 8.37
CA TYR A 447 -2.59 3.11 9.18
C TYR A 447 -1.18 3.66 9.21
N ASN A 448 -1.08 4.95 9.48
CA ASN A 448 0.17 5.65 9.70
C ASN A 448 0.24 6.26 11.11
N THR A 449 1.42 6.13 11.71
CA THR A 449 1.77 6.78 12.99
C THR A 449 3.05 7.61 12.91
N GLY A 450 3.86 7.42 11.86
CA GLY A 450 5.07 8.20 11.63
C GLY A 450 4.73 9.63 11.20
N LYS A 451 5.61 10.59 11.50
CA LYS A 451 5.43 11.97 11.05
C LYS A 451 5.53 12.04 9.53
N VAL A 452 4.67 12.84 8.89
CA VAL A 452 4.74 13.11 7.44
C VAL A 452 5.08 14.57 7.20
N SER A 453 6.17 14.83 6.48
CA SER A 453 6.65 16.17 6.14
C SER A 453 6.77 16.33 4.62
N GLY A 454 5.95 17.22 4.07
CA GLY A 454 5.92 17.59 2.66
C GLY A 454 6.94 18.63 2.24
N SER A 455 6.94 18.91 0.95
CA SER A 455 7.80 19.82 0.20
C SER A 455 6.97 20.90 -0.50
N VAL A 456 7.62 21.81 -1.23
CA VAL A 456 6.95 22.93 -1.91
C VAL A 456 6.22 22.44 -3.17
N ASN A 457 4.99 22.92 -3.42
CA ASN A 457 4.12 22.53 -4.54
C ASN A 457 3.77 21.03 -4.58
N ASP A 458 3.38 20.46 -3.44
CA ASP A 458 3.19 19.02 -3.30
C ASP A 458 1.78 18.61 -2.86
N TYR A 459 1.55 17.30 -2.82
CA TYR A 459 0.39 16.67 -2.23
C TYR A 459 0.87 15.81 -1.06
N THR A 460 0.53 16.25 0.14
CA THR A 460 0.95 15.62 1.40
C THR A 460 -0.24 15.01 2.11
N GLY A 461 -0.20 13.69 2.33
CA GLY A 461 -1.21 12.96 3.08
C GLY A 461 -0.64 12.17 4.24
N GLY A 462 -1.37 12.09 5.36
CA GLY A 462 -0.98 11.17 6.44
C GLY A 462 -1.02 9.70 6.01
N LEU A 463 -1.81 9.33 5.01
CA LEU A 463 -1.79 8.00 4.37
C LEU A 463 -1.36 8.08 2.90
N VAL A 464 -1.98 8.96 2.11
CA VAL A 464 -1.84 8.97 0.65
C VAL A 464 -1.49 10.36 0.14
N GLY A 465 -0.41 10.53 -0.62
CA GLY A 465 -0.18 11.83 -1.29
C GLY A 465 -1.30 12.14 -2.28
N TYR A 466 -1.45 11.27 -3.29
CA TYR A 466 -2.47 11.35 -4.33
C TYR A 466 -3.15 10.00 -4.57
N GLY A 467 -4.49 9.95 -4.64
CA GLY A 467 -5.19 8.66 -4.76
C GLY A 467 -6.50 8.66 -5.53
N HIS A 468 -6.82 7.50 -6.11
CA HIS A 468 -7.95 7.32 -7.03
C HIS A 468 -8.95 6.22 -6.66
N SER A 469 -8.60 5.38 -5.69
CA SER A 469 -9.27 4.11 -5.36
C SER A 469 -10.12 4.21 -4.08
N ARG A 470 -10.49 3.08 -3.47
CA ARG A 470 -11.20 3.12 -2.18
C ARG A 470 -10.21 3.22 -1.03
N LEU A 471 -10.49 4.13 -0.09
CA LEU A 471 -9.84 4.20 1.21
C LEU A 471 -10.87 3.83 2.29
N GLU A 472 -10.64 2.71 2.98
CA GLU A 472 -11.62 2.11 3.89
C GLU A 472 -10.99 1.69 5.22
N ASP A 473 -11.71 1.91 6.33
CA ASP A 473 -11.33 1.44 7.68
C ASP A 473 -9.85 1.75 8.03
N SER A 474 -9.37 2.93 7.63
CA SER A 474 -7.95 3.30 7.67
C SER A 474 -7.75 4.64 8.37
N TYR A 475 -6.60 4.85 9.01
CA TYR A 475 -6.43 6.01 9.87
C TYR A 475 -5.02 6.54 9.99
N ASN A 476 -4.91 7.83 10.30
CA ASN A 476 -3.65 8.49 10.60
C ASN A 476 -3.63 9.05 12.04
N THR A 477 -2.48 8.88 12.69
CA THR A 477 -2.18 9.50 14.00
C THR A 477 -0.88 10.30 13.99
N GLY A 478 -0.06 10.17 12.94
CA GLY A 478 1.16 10.95 12.79
C GLY A 478 0.84 12.40 12.41
N THR A 479 1.64 13.35 12.90
CA THR A 479 1.50 14.75 12.50
C THR A 479 1.81 14.90 11.00
N VAL A 480 1.02 15.71 10.30
CA VAL A 480 1.16 15.97 8.86
C VAL A 480 1.48 17.44 8.63
N SER A 481 2.63 17.72 8.03
CA SER A 481 3.07 19.09 7.76
C SER A 481 3.35 19.28 6.27
N GLY A 482 2.59 20.14 5.59
CA GLY A 482 2.87 20.57 4.21
C GLY A 482 3.67 21.87 4.16
N SER A 483 4.12 22.26 2.97
CA SER A 483 4.87 23.50 2.74
C SER A 483 4.06 24.53 1.92
N MET A 484 4.72 25.40 1.14
CA MET A 484 4.07 26.42 0.32
C MET A 484 3.40 25.77 -0.90
N HIS A 485 2.19 26.24 -1.25
CA HIS A 485 1.37 25.74 -2.36
C HIS A 485 1.05 24.24 -2.30
N SER A 486 0.93 23.67 -1.10
CA SER A 486 0.64 22.25 -0.93
C SER A 486 -0.85 21.95 -0.72
N ASN A 487 -1.27 20.78 -1.22
CA ASN A 487 -2.51 20.13 -0.81
C ASN A 487 -2.18 19.20 0.35
N THR A 488 -2.67 19.50 1.55
CA THR A 488 -2.28 18.80 2.76
C THR A 488 -3.49 18.23 3.48
N GLY A 489 -3.49 16.93 3.73
CA GLY A 489 -4.56 16.27 4.48
C GLY A 489 -4.07 15.24 5.49
N GLY A 490 -4.80 15.09 6.59
CA GLY A 490 -4.49 14.07 7.60
C GLY A 490 -4.59 12.63 7.06
N LEU A 491 -5.42 12.39 6.03
CA LEU A 491 -5.47 11.14 5.28
C LEU A 491 -4.84 11.28 3.90
N ALA A 492 -5.23 12.29 3.12
CA ALA A 492 -4.69 12.47 1.77
C ALA A 492 -4.49 13.92 1.33
N GLY A 493 -3.50 14.17 0.48
CA GLY A 493 -3.32 15.48 -0.15
C GLY A 493 -4.47 15.78 -1.11
N GLU A 494 -4.66 14.93 -2.12
CA GLU A 494 -5.83 14.94 -2.99
C GLU A 494 -6.34 13.51 -3.22
N TYR A 495 -7.67 13.37 -3.30
CA TYR A 495 -8.31 12.06 -3.42
C TYR A 495 -9.58 12.11 -4.28
N SER A 496 -9.64 11.26 -5.31
CA SER A 496 -10.76 11.17 -6.26
C SER A 496 -11.61 9.91 -6.13
N GLY A 497 -11.19 8.93 -5.34
CA GLY A 497 -11.99 7.72 -5.06
C GLY A 497 -12.75 7.81 -3.73
N SER A 498 -13.56 6.82 -3.36
CA SER A 498 -14.42 6.94 -2.17
C SER A 498 -13.66 6.71 -0.85
N ILE A 499 -14.03 7.46 0.19
CA ILE A 499 -13.44 7.35 1.53
C ILE A 499 -14.54 6.96 2.53
N THR A 500 -14.33 5.85 3.24
CA THR A 500 -15.34 5.29 4.15
C THR A 500 -14.73 4.85 5.47
N ASN A 501 -15.35 5.22 6.59
CA ASN A 501 -14.93 4.82 7.94
C ASN A 501 -13.47 5.13 8.27
N CYS A 502 -12.93 6.24 7.77
CA CYS A 502 -11.55 6.63 7.97
C CYS A 502 -11.43 7.82 8.93
N TYR A 503 -10.30 7.94 9.61
CA TYR A 503 -10.15 9.02 10.58
C TYR A 503 -8.72 9.54 10.76
N ASN A 504 -8.63 10.80 11.17
CA ASN A 504 -7.37 11.44 11.51
C ASN A 504 -7.40 11.96 12.96
N THR A 505 -6.29 11.73 13.66
CA THR A 505 -6.03 12.27 15.00
C THR A 505 -4.72 13.07 15.09
N GLY A 506 -3.86 12.98 14.07
CA GLY A 506 -2.63 13.76 14.01
C GLY A 506 -2.90 15.19 13.58
N ASP A 507 -2.17 16.15 14.14
CA ASP A 507 -2.30 17.55 13.72
C ASP A 507 -1.89 17.74 12.25
N VAL A 508 -2.62 18.61 11.55
CA VAL A 508 -2.41 18.94 10.13
C VAL A 508 -2.09 20.42 10.01
N SER A 509 -0.92 20.75 9.45
CA SER A 509 -0.47 22.14 9.35
C SER A 509 0.25 22.44 8.04
N THR A 510 0.17 23.68 7.57
CA THR A 510 1.06 24.20 6.51
C THR A 510 1.71 25.50 6.97
N ASN A 511 2.91 25.82 6.45
CA ASN A 511 3.60 27.07 6.78
C ASN A 511 2.80 28.28 6.29
N VAL A 512 2.31 29.07 7.24
CA VAL A 512 1.29 30.12 7.08
C VAL A 512 1.83 31.52 6.71
N SER A 513 3.12 31.63 6.37
CA SER A 513 3.83 32.92 6.39
C SER A 513 3.82 33.76 5.10
N ASP A 514 3.38 33.26 3.94
CA ASP A 514 3.62 33.96 2.66
C ASP A 514 2.41 34.60 1.96
N GLY A 515 1.19 34.41 2.44
CA GLY A 515 -0.01 35.06 1.86
C GLY A 515 -0.28 34.71 0.39
N SER A 516 0.31 33.63 -0.15
CA SER A 516 0.01 33.10 -1.48
C SER A 516 -1.20 32.16 -1.45
N SER A 517 -2.00 32.19 -2.51
CA SER A 517 -3.46 32.05 -2.48
C SER A 517 -4.03 30.69 -2.91
N THR A 518 -3.34 29.56 -2.70
CA THR A 518 -3.88 28.23 -3.11
C THR A 518 -3.50 27.03 -2.23
N ASN A 519 -3.27 27.19 -0.92
CA ASN A 519 -3.07 26.01 -0.05
C ASN A 519 -4.41 25.40 0.35
N TYR A 520 -4.59 24.10 0.12
CA TYR A 520 -5.75 23.33 0.57
C TYR A 520 -5.36 22.45 1.74
N VAL A 521 -5.95 22.72 2.91
CA VAL A 521 -5.61 22.04 4.16
C VAL A 521 -6.87 21.42 4.77
N GLY A 522 -6.90 20.10 4.84
CA GLY A 522 -8.00 19.34 5.43
C GLY A 522 -7.55 18.47 6.60
N GLY A 523 -8.35 18.35 7.65
CA GLY A 523 -8.07 17.33 8.67
C GLY A 523 -8.13 15.90 8.11
N LEU A 524 -8.90 15.66 7.05
CA LEU A 524 -8.86 14.43 6.27
C LEU A 524 -8.18 14.63 4.92
N ILE A 525 -8.72 15.50 4.05
CA ILE A 525 -8.27 15.61 2.66
C ILE A 525 -8.01 17.08 2.30
N GLY A 526 -6.86 17.39 1.71
CA GLY A 526 -6.62 18.75 1.17
C GLY A 526 -7.67 19.10 0.12
N LEU A 527 -7.64 18.40 -1.02
CA LEU A 527 -8.64 18.53 -2.09
C LEU A 527 -9.41 17.21 -2.30
N ALA A 528 -10.70 17.23 -2.01
CA ALA A 528 -11.58 16.08 -2.14
C ALA A 528 -12.42 16.16 -3.42
N ILE A 529 -12.16 15.25 -4.37
CA ILE A 529 -13.01 15.01 -5.55
C ILE A 529 -13.85 13.73 -5.33
N SER A 530 -14.11 13.43 -4.06
CA SER A 530 -14.49 12.11 -3.57
C SER A 530 -15.75 12.17 -2.70
N ASP A 531 -16.40 11.02 -2.55
CA ASP A 531 -17.42 10.82 -1.53
C ASP A 531 -16.75 10.47 -0.20
N ILE A 532 -17.10 11.20 0.86
CA ILE A 532 -16.61 11.01 2.23
C ILE A 532 -17.78 10.53 3.09
N THR A 533 -17.64 9.36 3.71
CA THR A 533 -18.70 8.72 4.48
C THR A 533 -18.19 8.19 5.82
N GLY A 534 -18.87 8.49 6.92
CA GLY A 534 -18.53 7.87 8.21
C GLY A 534 -17.14 8.25 8.72
N CYS A 535 -16.58 9.37 8.28
CA CYS A 535 -15.20 9.76 8.54
C CYS A 535 -15.13 10.88 9.58
N HIS A 536 -13.99 10.99 10.28
CA HIS A 536 -13.85 12.04 11.27
C HIS A 536 -12.44 12.52 11.53
N ASN A 537 -12.33 13.78 11.94
CA ASN A 537 -11.08 14.41 12.36
C ASN A 537 -11.15 14.88 13.81
N THR A 538 -10.07 14.61 14.55
CA THR A 538 -9.87 15.10 15.93
C THR A 538 -8.55 15.87 16.10
N GLY A 539 -7.63 15.78 15.13
CA GLY A 539 -6.39 16.54 15.14
C GLY A 539 -6.62 18.00 14.77
N ASN A 540 -5.81 18.91 15.29
CA ASN A 540 -5.94 20.33 14.97
C ASN A 540 -5.53 20.61 13.53
N VAL A 541 -6.21 21.54 12.87
CA VAL A 541 -5.98 21.91 11.47
C VAL A 541 -5.59 23.39 11.40
N SER A 542 -4.45 23.67 10.77
CA SER A 542 -3.97 25.05 10.59
C SER A 542 -3.44 25.30 9.18
N GLY A 543 -3.81 26.43 8.57
CA GLY A 543 -3.41 26.72 7.20
C GLY A 543 -3.65 28.15 6.73
N GLY A 544 -3.33 28.39 5.45
CA GLY A 544 -3.47 29.67 4.78
C GLY A 544 -4.89 29.97 4.32
N SER A 545 -5.22 29.61 3.06
CA SER A 545 -6.43 30.09 2.38
C SER A 545 -7.63 29.15 2.40
N PHE A 546 -7.47 27.84 2.16
CA PHE A 546 -8.57 26.87 2.14
C PHE A 546 -8.37 25.87 3.27
N VAL A 547 -9.01 26.10 4.41
CA VAL A 547 -8.76 25.30 5.63
C VAL A 547 -10.08 24.72 6.13
N GLY A 548 -10.12 23.40 6.31
CA GLY A 548 -11.26 22.78 6.97
C GLY A 548 -10.96 21.53 7.78
N GLY A 549 -11.80 21.27 8.78
CA GLY A 549 -11.61 20.14 9.69
C GLY A 549 -11.73 18.77 9.01
N LEU A 550 -12.50 18.65 7.93
CA LEU A 550 -12.51 17.47 7.07
C LEU A 550 -11.76 17.74 5.77
N THR A 551 -12.12 18.80 5.05
CA THR A 551 -11.57 19.08 3.72
C THR A 551 -11.13 20.53 3.55
N GLY A 552 -10.04 20.78 2.83
CA GLY A 552 -9.73 22.14 2.37
C GLY A 552 -10.75 22.61 1.33
N GLU A 553 -10.93 21.81 0.27
CA GLU A 553 -12.00 21.97 -0.73
C GLU A 553 -12.64 20.62 -1.09
N SER A 554 -13.94 20.62 -1.42
CA SER A 554 -14.70 19.37 -1.68
C SER A 554 -15.69 19.47 -2.87
N HIS A 555 -15.72 18.44 -3.73
CA HIS A 555 -16.54 18.33 -4.97
C HIS A 555 -17.45 17.09 -5.09
N GLY A 556 -17.83 16.43 -3.99
CA GLY A 556 -18.63 15.20 -3.99
C GLY A 556 -19.80 15.21 -3.00
N THR A 557 -19.95 14.12 -2.23
CA THR A 557 -20.85 14.06 -1.06
C THR A 557 -20.04 13.92 0.21
N ILE A 558 -20.35 14.71 1.23
CA ILE A 558 -19.83 14.50 2.59
C ILE A 558 -21.01 14.10 3.45
N ARG A 559 -20.96 12.90 4.03
CA ARG A 559 -22.05 12.42 4.89
C ARG A 559 -21.59 11.66 6.11
N ASP A 560 -22.43 11.71 7.13
CA ASP A 560 -22.24 10.92 8.36
C ASP A 560 -20.84 11.16 8.97
N SER A 561 -20.31 12.39 8.86
CA SER A 561 -18.89 12.71 9.12
C SER A 561 -18.75 13.95 9.98
N TYR A 562 -17.66 14.05 10.76
CA TYR A 562 -17.54 15.14 11.73
C TYR A 562 -16.12 15.60 12.04
N ASN A 563 -16.02 16.86 12.48
CA ASN A 563 -14.80 17.43 13.00
C ASN A 563 -14.94 17.80 14.49
N SER A 564 -13.88 17.54 15.25
CA SER A 564 -13.74 17.95 16.65
C SER A 564 -12.40 18.59 16.98
N GLY A 565 -11.44 18.59 16.05
CA GLY A 565 -10.18 19.32 16.21
C GLY A 565 -10.37 20.80 15.86
N ASP A 566 -9.58 21.68 16.46
CA ASP A 566 -9.68 23.11 16.20
C ASP A 566 -9.18 23.44 14.78
N VAL A 567 -9.84 24.41 14.14
CA VAL A 567 -9.54 24.85 12.77
C VAL A 567 -9.11 26.31 12.79
N SER A 568 -7.91 26.59 12.29
CA SER A 568 -7.32 27.95 12.28
C SER A 568 -6.79 28.36 10.91
N GLY A 569 -7.23 29.52 10.43
CA GLY A 569 -6.76 30.19 9.23
C GLY A 569 -5.83 31.38 9.52
N SER A 570 -4.92 31.71 8.61
CA SER A 570 -4.05 32.88 8.73
C SER A 570 -4.76 34.20 8.38
N GLU A 571 -4.09 35.33 8.64
CA GLU A 571 -4.57 36.68 8.30
C GLU A 571 -4.81 36.88 6.78
N ASN A 572 -4.08 36.13 5.96
CA ASN A 572 -4.24 36.12 4.51
C ASN A 572 -5.20 35.00 4.04
N GLY A 573 -5.86 34.33 4.98
CA GLY A 573 -6.83 33.29 4.71
C GLY A 573 -8.12 33.84 4.11
N TYR A 574 -8.86 32.97 3.41
CA TYR A 574 -10.09 33.39 2.72
C TYR A 574 -11.27 32.43 2.90
N TYR A 575 -11.04 31.13 3.06
CA TYR A 575 -12.06 30.09 3.14
C TYR A 575 -11.78 29.14 4.32
N ILE A 576 -12.40 29.39 5.46
CA ILE A 576 -12.16 28.65 6.71
C ILE A 576 -13.47 28.03 7.20
N GLY A 577 -13.51 26.72 7.39
CA GLY A 577 -14.72 26.03 7.84
C GLY A 577 -14.48 24.85 8.76
N GLY A 578 -15.33 24.65 9.76
CA GLY A 578 -15.17 23.51 10.69
C GLY A 578 -15.22 22.13 10.01
N LEU A 579 -15.98 21.99 8.91
CA LEU A 579 -15.95 20.81 8.04
C LEU A 579 -15.14 21.05 6.77
N SER A 580 -15.46 22.11 6.03
CA SER A 580 -14.84 22.39 4.73
C SER A 580 -14.51 23.86 4.57
N GLY A 581 -13.31 24.20 4.11
CA GLY A 581 -12.97 25.58 3.76
C GLY A 581 -13.90 26.09 2.65
N ARG A 582 -13.91 25.40 1.51
CA ARG A 582 -14.83 25.64 0.39
C ARG A 582 -15.54 24.36 -0.03
N SER A 583 -16.85 24.40 -0.16
CA SER A 583 -17.63 23.23 -0.57
C SER A 583 -18.49 23.47 -1.79
N SER A 584 -18.29 22.61 -2.79
CA SER A 584 -19.24 22.33 -3.86
C SER A 584 -19.82 20.92 -3.68
N SER A 585 -19.96 20.46 -2.43
CA SER A 585 -20.44 19.11 -2.08
C SER A 585 -21.82 19.13 -1.46
N ASN A 586 -22.58 18.05 -1.65
CA ASN A 586 -23.79 17.82 -0.87
C ASN A 586 -23.40 17.35 0.54
N ILE A 587 -23.59 18.20 1.54
CA ILE A 587 -23.21 17.90 2.93
C ILE A 587 -24.47 17.44 3.69
N LYS A 588 -24.42 16.24 4.26
CA LYS A 588 -25.57 15.64 4.94
C LYS A 588 -25.20 14.93 6.23
N ALA A 589 -25.92 15.18 7.33
CA ALA A 589 -25.69 14.47 8.58
C ALA A 589 -24.23 14.62 9.07
N CYS A 590 -23.72 15.85 9.02
CA CYS A 590 -22.36 16.18 9.45
C CYS A 590 -22.37 17.22 10.57
N TYR A 591 -21.31 17.27 11.39
CA TYR A 591 -21.21 18.28 12.43
C TYR A 591 -19.78 18.71 12.74
N ASN A 592 -19.66 19.92 13.26
CA ASN A 592 -18.42 20.46 13.80
C ASN A 592 -18.59 20.77 15.30
N SER A 593 -17.57 20.41 16.07
CA SER A 593 -17.49 20.70 17.50
C SER A 593 -16.18 21.37 17.94
N GLY A 594 -15.16 21.40 17.06
CA GLY A 594 -13.92 22.14 17.31
C GLY A 594 -14.08 23.62 17.01
N ASP A 595 -13.27 24.46 17.65
CA ASP A 595 -13.34 25.89 17.46
C ASP A 595 -12.81 26.29 16.08
N VAL A 596 -13.43 27.29 15.46
CA VAL A 596 -13.08 27.78 14.12
C VAL A 596 -12.63 29.24 14.20
N SER A 597 -11.42 29.53 13.74
CA SER A 597 -10.86 30.89 13.75
C SER A 597 -10.18 31.25 12.43
N GLY A 598 -10.32 32.48 11.95
CA GLY A 598 -9.63 32.91 10.74
C GLY A 598 -10.07 34.26 10.18
N TYR A 599 -9.81 34.47 8.89
CA TYR A 599 -10.09 35.70 8.14
C TYR A 599 -10.82 35.37 6.82
N GLY A 600 -11.46 36.37 6.22
CA GLY A 600 -12.23 36.20 4.99
C GLY A 600 -13.60 35.58 5.27
N TYR A 601 -13.84 34.34 4.85
CA TYR A 601 -15.09 33.62 5.07
C TYR A 601 -14.89 32.51 6.10
N VAL A 602 -15.51 32.67 7.26
CA VAL A 602 -15.33 31.80 8.43
C VAL A 602 -16.68 31.20 8.83
N GLY A 603 -16.84 29.90 8.65
CA GLY A 603 -18.07 29.18 8.98
C GLY A 603 -17.86 28.05 9.98
N GLY A 604 -18.77 27.88 10.93
CA GLY A 604 -18.71 26.73 11.84
C GLY A 604 -18.78 25.38 11.13
N LEU A 605 -19.44 25.30 9.97
CA LEU A 605 -19.41 24.14 9.07
C LEU A 605 -18.60 24.40 7.80
N VAL A 606 -18.95 25.45 7.04
CA VAL A 606 -18.34 25.69 5.73
C VAL A 606 -17.98 27.17 5.58
N GLY A 607 -16.75 27.46 5.16
CA GLY A 607 -16.35 28.85 4.87
C GLY A 607 -17.16 29.44 3.72
N TYR A 608 -17.09 28.82 2.54
CA TYR A 608 -17.91 29.16 1.38
C TYR A 608 -18.67 27.94 0.85
N ASN A 609 -20.00 28.02 0.83
CA ASN A 609 -20.87 26.93 0.43
C ASN A 609 -21.58 27.19 -0.91
N GLY A 610 -21.45 26.26 -1.85
CA GLY A 610 -22.09 26.31 -3.17
C GLY A 610 -23.08 25.17 -3.46
N GLN A 611 -23.38 24.29 -2.51
CA GLN A 611 -24.29 23.15 -2.67
C GLN A 611 -25.10 22.90 -1.39
N PRO A 612 -26.16 22.07 -1.40
CA PRO A 612 -27.03 21.92 -0.24
C PRO A 612 -26.34 21.39 1.03
N ILE A 613 -26.64 22.01 2.18
CA ILE A 613 -26.29 21.52 3.52
C ILE A 613 -27.58 21.04 4.21
N LYS A 614 -27.61 19.79 4.67
CA LYS A 614 -28.81 19.16 5.21
C LYS A 614 -28.55 18.41 6.50
N ALA A 615 -29.38 18.61 7.52
CA ALA A 615 -29.27 17.90 8.79
C ALA A 615 -27.86 18.01 9.40
N CYS A 616 -27.32 19.21 9.48
CA CYS A 616 -25.97 19.46 9.99
C CYS A 616 -25.97 20.45 11.16
N TYR A 617 -24.96 20.42 12.01
CA TYR A 617 -24.90 21.33 13.14
C TYR A 617 -23.50 21.72 13.59
N ASN A 618 -23.37 22.91 14.17
CA ASN A 618 -22.14 23.41 14.76
C ASN A 618 -22.31 23.69 16.26
N THR A 619 -21.38 23.22 17.06
CA THR A 619 -21.29 23.53 18.50
C THR A 619 -20.02 24.28 18.89
N GLY A 620 -18.99 24.28 18.03
CA GLY A 620 -17.73 24.98 18.28
C GLY A 620 -17.88 26.50 18.13
N ASP A 621 -17.06 27.25 18.85
CA ASP A 621 -17.04 28.71 18.73
C ASP A 621 -16.44 29.13 17.38
N VAL A 622 -16.94 30.22 16.81
CA VAL A 622 -16.53 30.73 15.51
C VAL A 622 -16.05 32.17 15.66
N SER A 623 -14.82 32.46 15.26
CA SER A 623 -14.22 33.79 15.39
C SER A 623 -13.57 34.27 14.08
N GLY A 624 -13.90 35.50 13.67
CA GLY A 624 -13.34 36.13 12.48
C GLY A 624 -12.54 37.40 12.74
N GLY A 625 -11.55 37.63 11.89
CA GLY A 625 -10.73 38.84 11.88
C GLY A 625 -11.43 40.07 11.29
N GLU A 626 -10.62 41.04 10.82
CA GLU A 626 -11.13 42.25 10.16
C GLU A 626 -11.82 41.90 8.83
N GLN A 627 -12.87 42.67 8.48
CA GLN A 627 -13.58 42.56 7.18
C GLN A 627 -14.06 41.15 6.82
N SER A 628 -14.27 40.28 7.82
CA SER A 628 -14.61 38.88 7.61
C SER A 628 -16.13 38.64 7.62
N TYR A 629 -16.59 37.66 6.87
CA TYR A 629 -17.93 37.09 6.92
C TYR A 629 -17.89 35.87 7.84
N VAL A 630 -18.53 35.97 9.00
CA VAL A 630 -18.47 34.98 10.07
C VAL A 630 -19.87 34.45 10.34
N GLY A 631 -20.04 33.13 10.28
CA GLY A 631 -21.31 32.49 10.56
C GLY A 631 -21.18 31.22 11.38
N GLY A 632 -22.16 30.97 12.25
CA GLY A 632 -22.21 29.75 13.05
C GLY A 632 -22.32 28.48 12.20
N LEU A 633 -22.93 28.54 11.02
CA LEU A 633 -22.96 27.45 10.04
C LEU A 633 -22.06 27.75 8.84
N THR A 634 -22.25 28.90 8.20
CA THR A 634 -21.56 29.23 6.94
C THR A 634 -20.93 30.61 6.97
N GLY A 635 -19.73 30.78 6.42
CA GLY A 635 -19.19 32.12 6.17
C GLY A 635 -20.03 32.82 5.11
N ILE A 636 -20.09 32.23 3.91
CA ILE A 636 -21.02 32.58 2.83
C ILE A 636 -21.74 31.33 2.35
N ASN A 637 -23.02 31.49 2.02
CA ASN A 637 -23.86 30.43 1.49
C ASN A 637 -24.55 30.85 0.18
N GLU A 638 -24.55 30.00 -0.83
CA GLU A 638 -25.19 30.25 -2.14
C GLU A 638 -26.32 29.27 -2.48
N ASP A 639 -26.52 28.21 -1.69
CA ASP A 639 -27.54 27.17 -1.92
C ASP A 639 -28.41 26.98 -0.67
N SER A 640 -29.09 25.85 -0.53
CA SER A 640 -30.05 25.61 0.55
C SER A 640 -29.39 25.06 1.80
N VAL A 641 -29.76 25.65 2.95
CA VAL A 641 -29.41 25.15 4.28
C VAL A 641 -30.70 24.68 4.95
N GLN A 642 -30.79 23.39 5.23
CA GLN A 642 -32.05 22.76 5.65
C GLN A 642 -31.86 21.90 6.89
N ASN A 643 -32.74 22.07 7.88
CA ASN A 643 -32.76 21.27 9.11
C ASN A 643 -31.40 21.32 9.82
N CYS A 644 -30.85 22.53 9.97
CA CYS A 644 -29.52 22.72 10.56
C CYS A 644 -29.60 23.59 11.81
N TYR A 645 -28.60 23.50 12.68
CA TYR A 645 -28.54 24.39 13.85
C TYR A 645 -27.13 24.77 14.28
N SER A 646 -26.96 25.97 14.87
CA SER A 646 -25.70 26.41 15.48
C SER A 646 -25.91 26.89 16.92
N ILE A 647 -25.07 26.45 17.84
CA ILE A 647 -25.09 26.90 19.25
C ILE A 647 -23.78 27.52 19.73
N GLY A 648 -22.69 27.41 18.95
CA GLY A 648 -21.42 28.04 19.28
C GLY A 648 -21.48 29.57 19.23
N THR A 649 -20.62 30.21 20.02
CA THR A 649 -20.49 31.68 20.03
C THR A 649 -19.89 32.14 18.71
N VAL A 650 -20.48 33.16 18.07
CA VAL A 650 -19.98 33.72 16.82
C VAL A 650 -19.51 35.15 17.05
N SER A 651 -18.22 35.39 16.85
CA SER A 651 -17.57 36.67 17.13
C SER A 651 -16.74 37.18 15.96
N GLY A 652 -16.59 38.49 15.87
CA GLY A 652 -15.73 39.12 14.87
C GLY A 652 -15.66 40.62 15.03
N LYS A 653 -14.75 41.26 14.29
CA LYS A 653 -14.53 42.71 14.38
C LYS A 653 -15.75 43.51 13.89
N GLU A 654 -15.81 44.78 14.29
CA GLU A 654 -16.88 45.71 13.89
C GLU A 654 -16.95 45.89 12.35
N SER A 655 -15.81 45.75 11.66
CA SER A 655 -15.73 45.86 10.20
C SER A 655 -16.23 44.64 9.42
N GLY A 656 -16.57 43.53 10.11
CA GLY A 656 -17.03 42.29 9.48
C GLY A 656 -18.55 42.10 9.52
N PHE A 657 -19.03 41.08 8.80
CA PHE A 657 -20.42 40.62 8.79
C PHE A 657 -20.52 39.37 9.66
N VAL A 658 -21.15 39.46 10.84
CA VAL A 658 -21.13 38.38 11.85
C VAL A 658 -22.54 37.99 12.22
N GLY A 659 -23.00 36.83 11.73
CA GLY A 659 -24.32 36.28 12.00
C GLY A 659 -24.29 34.96 12.77
N ALA A 660 -25.30 34.72 13.61
CA ALA A 660 -25.42 33.47 14.36
C ALA A 660 -25.56 32.23 13.46
N VAL A 661 -26.08 32.40 12.24
CA VAL A 661 -26.20 31.34 11.22
C VAL A 661 -25.21 31.51 10.09
N SER A 662 -25.22 32.67 9.42
CA SER A 662 -24.35 32.92 8.26
C SER A 662 -23.75 34.31 8.30
N GLY A 663 -22.53 34.47 7.80
CA GLY A 663 -21.94 35.79 7.54
C GLY A 663 -22.64 36.47 6.36
N GLY A 664 -22.74 35.79 5.22
CA GLY A 664 -23.53 36.18 4.05
C GLY A 664 -24.51 35.07 3.65
N ALA A 665 -25.74 35.43 3.30
CA ALA A 665 -26.82 34.45 3.07
C ALA A 665 -27.48 34.63 1.70
N GLY A 666 -26.98 33.90 0.71
CA GLY A 666 -27.69 33.52 -0.51
C GLY A 666 -28.44 32.20 -0.35
N GLY A 667 -29.29 31.85 -1.33
CA GLY A 667 -30.06 30.60 -1.34
C GLY A 667 -31.26 30.57 -0.37
N ILE A 668 -31.74 29.36 -0.02
CA ILE A 668 -32.96 29.14 0.77
C ILE A 668 -32.62 28.50 2.12
N PHE A 669 -33.00 29.17 3.21
CA PHE A 669 -32.92 28.64 4.56
C PHE A 669 -34.27 28.04 4.97
N LYS A 670 -34.26 26.80 5.46
CA LYS A 670 -35.46 26.11 5.91
C LYS A 670 -35.19 25.36 7.20
N SER A 671 -35.96 25.67 8.24
CA SER A 671 -35.86 24.99 9.54
C SER A 671 -34.43 25.03 10.06
N THR A 672 -33.88 26.25 10.09
CA THR A 672 -32.52 26.53 10.54
C THR A 672 -32.59 27.31 11.84
N TYR A 673 -31.99 26.77 12.90
CA TYR A 673 -32.11 27.27 14.26
C TYR A 673 -30.77 27.76 14.82
N TYR A 674 -30.76 28.77 15.69
CA TYR A 674 -29.54 29.21 16.36
C TYR A 674 -29.78 29.60 17.82
N LEU A 675 -28.73 29.54 18.65
CA LEU A 675 -28.81 30.00 20.04
C LEU A 675 -28.94 31.53 20.11
N MET A 676 -30.03 32.02 20.72
CA MET A 676 -30.23 33.45 20.90
C MET A 676 -29.08 34.09 21.67
N GLY A 677 -28.54 35.19 21.13
CA GLY A 677 -27.39 35.90 21.72
C GLY A 677 -26.02 35.30 21.38
N ALA A 678 -25.96 34.23 20.58
CA ALA A 678 -24.68 33.68 20.11
C ALA A 678 -23.88 34.65 19.22
N ALA A 679 -24.56 35.61 18.58
CA ALA A 679 -23.94 36.63 17.74
C ALA A 679 -24.69 37.96 17.85
N ARG A 680 -24.14 39.03 17.27
CA ARG A 680 -24.78 40.36 17.24
C ARG A 680 -25.98 40.46 16.29
N THR A 681 -26.02 39.62 15.25
CA THR A 681 -27.14 39.49 14.31
C THR A 681 -27.39 38.01 14.03
N ASP A 682 -28.52 37.69 13.42
CA ASP A 682 -28.86 36.34 12.97
C ASP A 682 -28.13 35.97 11.67
N ILE A 683 -28.15 36.88 10.70
CA ILE A 683 -27.34 36.89 9.48
C ILE A 683 -26.47 38.14 9.48
N GLY A 684 -25.20 38.01 9.07
CA GLY A 684 -24.23 39.11 9.10
C GLY A 684 -24.53 40.22 8.11
N GLU A 685 -24.72 39.88 6.84
CA GLU A 685 -25.10 40.77 5.75
C GLU A 685 -26.62 40.77 5.56
N ASP A 686 -27.22 41.95 5.32
CA ASP A 686 -28.67 42.10 5.15
C ASP A 686 -29.22 41.08 4.14
N SER A 687 -30.19 40.26 4.59
CA SER A 687 -30.75 39.16 3.80
C SER A 687 -32.23 38.93 4.14
N GLU A 688 -32.97 38.35 3.19
CA GLU A 688 -34.34 37.87 3.39
C GLU A 688 -34.40 36.42 3.94
N ALA A 689 -33.26 35.85 4.31
CA ALA A 689 -33.18 34.50 4.86
C ALA A 689 -34.02 34.36 6.15
N ILE A 690 -34.85 33.32 6.20
CA ILE A 690 -35.69 33.01 7.36
C ILE A 690 -34.97 32.00 8.24
N VAL A 691 -34.48 32.47 9.39
CA VAL A 691 -33.80 31.66 10.41
C VAL A 691 -34.42 31.93 11.79
N PHE A 692 -34.31 30.97 12.71
CA PHE A 692 -35.04 31.01 13.97
C PHE A 692 -34.11 31.01 15.19
N GLY A 693 -34.10 32.13 15.91
CA GLY A 693 -33.43 32.21 17.21
C GLY A 693 -34.20 31.46 18.27
N MET A 694 -33.53 30.55 18.99
CA MET A 694 -34.11 29.73 20.04
C MET A 694 -33.38 29.98 21.38
N PRO A 695 -34.11 30.05 22.51
CA PRO A 695 -33.47 30.14 23.82
C PRO A 695 -32.75 28.83 24.17
N GLU A 696 -31.76 28.89 25.06
CA GLU A 696 -30.97 27.72 25.50
C GLU A 696 -31.86 26.55 25.96
N GLU A 697 -32.95 26.85 26.67
CA GLU A 697 -33.88 25.83 27.16
C GLU A 697 -34.52 25.01 26.03
N ALA A 698 -34.83 25.63 24.88
CA ALA A 698 -35.42 24.94 23.73
C ALA A 698 -34.45 23.94 23.08
N PHE A 699 -33.14 24.20 23.16
CA PHE A 699 -32.12 23.25 22.75
C PHE A 699 -31.95 22.10 23.76
N ARG A 700 -32.27 22.32 25.05
CA ARG A 700 -32.07 21.35 26.14
C ARG A 700 -33.27 20.46 26.46
N ASN A 701 -34.44 20.75 25.89
CA ASN A 701 -35.71 20.13 26.25
C ASN A 701 -36.38 19.35 25.11
N GLY A 702 -35.71 19.13 23.97
CA GLY A 702 -36.24 18.36 22.85
C GLY A 702 -37.04 19.17 21.82
N THR A 703 -37.35 20.44 22.08
CA THR A 703 -38.10 21.30 21.15
C THR A 703 -37.40 21.39 19.80
N VAL A 704 -36.12 21.77 19.79
CA VAL A 704 -35.38 21.96 18.53
C VAL A 704 -35.17 20.62 17.81
N ALA A 705 -34.87 19.54 18.53
CA ALA A 705 -34.71 18.20 17.94
C ALA A 705 -35.98 17.76 17.19
N TRP A 706 -37.16 18.00 17.78
CA TRP A 706 -38.45 17.69 17.15
C TRP A 706 -38.70 18.55 15.90
N LEU A 707 -38.48 19.86 15.98
CA LEU A 707 -38.66 20.80 14.87
C LEU A 707 -37.76 20.48 13.66
N LEU A 708 -36.51 20.08 13.91
CA LEU A 708 -35.57 19.67 12.87
C LEU A 708 -36.07 18.45 12.10
N ASN A 709 -36.66 17.47 12.79
CA ASN A 709 -37.19 16.27 12.15
C ASN A 709 -38.51 16.54 11.42
N GLU A 710 -39.42 17.34 12.00
CA GLU A 710 -40.71 17.70 11.38
C GLU A 710 -40.51 18.23 9.96
N ALA A 711 -39.54 19.12 9.79
CA ALA A 711 -39.23 19.74 8.51
C ALA A 711 -38.51 18.83 7.51
N ALA A 712 -37.80 17.81 8.01
CA ALA A 712 -37.11 16.80 7.21
C ALA A 712 -38.08 15.75 6.63
N GLY A 713 -39.24 15.55 7.27
CA GLY A 713 -40.16 14.45 6.94
C GLY A 713 -39.58 13.06 7.26
N LEU A 714 -38.45 13.00 7.97
CA LEU A 714 -37.73 11.81 8.40
C LEU A 714 -37.02 12.10 9.72
N ASP A 715 -36.95 11.09 10.57
CA ASP A 715 -36.26 11.11 11.86
C ASP A 715 -34.73 11.09 11.68
N VAL A 716 -34.06 12.23 11.93
CA VAL A 716 -32.59 12.37 11.80
C VAL A 716 -31.92 12.76 13.12
N PHE A 717 -32.58 13.60 13.92
CA PHE A 717 -32.10 14.08 15.20
C PHE A 717 -32.78 13.37 16.37
N GLY A 718 -32.04 13.19 17.46
CA GLY A 718 -32.51 12.74 18.76
C GLY A 718 -31.88 13.57 19.87
N GLN A 719 -32.32 13.36 21.10
CA GLN A 719 -31.75 14.00 22.28
C GLN A 719 -32.16 13.24 23.56
N ILE A 720 -31.22 12.87 24.41
CA ILE A 720 -31.50 12.34 25.75
C ILE A 720 -31.88 13.53 26.66
N LEU A 721 -33.11 13.55 27.18
CA LEU A 721 -33.67 14.71 27.88
C LEU A 721 -33.50 14.69 29.42
N SER A 722 -33.13 13.55 29.98
CA SER A 722 -33.07 13.32 31.43
C SER A 722 -32.00 12.30 31.82
N GLY A 723 -31.66 12.25 33.10
CA GLY A 723 -30.61 11.36 33.62
C GLY A 723 -29.20 11.95 33.51
N GLU A 724 -28.20 11.16 33.90
CA GLU A 724 -26.79 11.58 33.90
C GLU A 724 -26.18 11.72 32.50
N GLN A 725 -26.77 11.06 31.50
CA GLN A 725 -26.37 11.11 30.09
C GLN A 725 -27.19 12.13 29.28
N LYS A 726 -27.73 13.16 29.94
CA LYS A 726 -28.54 14.19 29.27
C LYS A 726 -27.71 14.93 28.22
N ASP A 727 -28.22 14.98 27.00
CA ASP A 727 -27.60 15.73 25.90
C ASP A 727 -27.87 17.24 26.06
N PRO A 728 -26.85 18.11 25.90
CA PRO A 728 -27.01 19.55 26.02
C PRO A 728 -27.77 20.18 24.84
N SER A 729 -27.79 19.52 23.68
CA SER A 729 -28.43 19.97 22.45
C SER A 729 -28.84 18.76 21.58
N PRO A 730 -29.58 18.95 20.47
CA PRO A 730 -29.93 17.85 19.57
C PRO A 730 -28.70 17.15 18.97
N VAL A 731 -28.65 15.82 18.99
CA VAL A 731 -27.58 15.02 18.37
C VAL A 731 -28.18 14.11 17.30
N PHE A 732 -27.35 13.35 16.56
CA PHE A 732 -27.91 12.38 15.62
C PHE A 732 -28.66 11.25 16.33
N LEU A 733 -29.75 10.83 15.71
CA LEU A 733 -30.66 9.83 16.25
C LEU A 733 -29.97 8.48 16.42
N THR A 734 -30.22 7.86 17.57
CA THR A 734 -29.91 6.47 17.91
C THR A 734 -31.19 5.80 18.42
N ASP A 735 -31.11 4.51 18.73
CA ASP A 735 -32.25 3.77 19.28
C ASP A 735 -32.72 4.32 20.65
N SER A 736 -31.85 5.02 21.38
CA SER A 736 -32.09 5.42 22.78
C SER A 736 -32.45 6.90 22.97
N ASN A 737 -32.23 7.76 21.98
CA ASN A 737 -32.38 9.22 22.14
C ASN A 737 -33.56 9.80 21.32
N ARG A 738 -34.47 8.96 20.83
CA ARG A 738 -35.64 9.41 20.07
C ARG A 738 -36.51 10.38 20.87
N ILE A 739 -37.04 11.39 20.20
CA ILE A 739 -37.98 12.37 20.78
C ILE A 739 -39.42 12.06 20.38
N TYR A 740 -40.29 11.98 21.37
CA TYR A 740 -41.74 11.91 21.22
C TYR A 740 -42.37 13.23 21.67
N PHE A 741 -43.41 13.65 20.95
CA PHE A 741 -44.16 14.87 21.22
C PHE A 741 -45.55 14.56 21.78
N GLY A 742 -45.96 15.31 22.80
CA GLY A 742 -47.31 15.24 23.35
C GLY A 742 -47.71 16.53 24.05
N TYR A 743 -48.89 16.53 24.67
CA TYR A 743 -49.43 17.66 25.43
C TYR A 743 -49.65 17.26 26.90
N THR A 744 -49.52 18.22 27.82
CA THR A 744 -49.75 18.00 29.26
C THR A 744 -51.20 17.65 29.62
N THR A 745 -52.20 18.05 28.81
CA THR A 745 -53.64 17.74 29.00
C THR A 745 -54.38 17.67 27.66
N CYS A 746 -55.62 17.13 27.65
CA CYS A 746 -56.42 16.91 26.42
C CYS A 746 -57.26 18.11 25.96
N ASP A 747 -57.06 19.32 26.49
CA ASP A 747 -57.91 20.49 26.19
C ASP A 747 -57.12 21.57 25.44
N ALA A 748 -57.45 21.80 24.16
CA ALA A 748 -56.63 22.55 23.20
C ALA A 748 -56.49 24.07 23.48
N ALA A 749 -57.11 24.58 24.56
CA ALA A 749 -57.12 26.00 24.89
C ALA A 749 -55.97 26.44 25.83
N GLU A 750 -55.33 25.51 26.58
CA GLU A 750 -54.30 25.84 27.58
C GLU A 750 -53.18 24.78 27.70
N THR A 751 -52.78 24.13 26.60
CA THR A 751 -51.76 23.06 26.66
C THR A 751 -50.33 23.54 26.40
N THR A 752 -49.42 23.14 27.29
CA THR A 752 -47.97 23.22 27.04
C THR A 752 -47.48 21.99 26.28
N PRO A 753 -46.72 22.16 25.19
CA PRO A 753 -46.08 21.03 24.51
C PRO A 753 -45.04 20.38 25.42
N VAL A 754 -44.99 19.04 25.41
CA VAL A 754 -44.03 18.24 26.18
C VAL A 754 -43.30 17.28 25.25
N TYR A 755 -41.99 17.19 25.45
CA TYR A 755 -41.11 16.28 24.74
C TYR A 755 -40.58 15.22 25.72
N SER A 756 -40.48 13.97 25.26
CA SER A 756 -39.97 12.88 26.09
C SER A 756 -39.25 11.82 25.26
N ASN A 757 -38.38 11.04 25.92
CA ASN A 757 -37.77 9.84 25.32
C ASN A 757 -38.62 8.57 25.48
N LEU A 758 -39.82 8.66 26.09
CA LEU A 758 -40.69 7.52 26.36
C LEU A 758 -41.85 7.50 25.37
N SER A 759 -42.10 6.36 24.74
CA SER A 759 -43.21 6.18 23.78
C SER A 759 -44.60 6.22 24.42
N THR A 760 -44.71 6.24 25.76
CA THR A 760 -45.97 6.15 26.52
C THR A 760 -46.72 7.49 26.68
N ALA A 761 -46.19 8.60 26.17
CA ALA A 761 -46.92 9.87 26.11
C ALA A 761 -47.97 9.82 24.99
N ALA A 762 -49.17 9.29 25.32
CA ALA A 762 -50.45 9.39 24.60
C ALA A 762 -50.40 9.73 23.09
N ALA A 763 -50.06 8.72 22.28
CA ALA A 763 -50.52 8.41 20.90
C ALA A 763 -49.35 7.80 20.11
N GLU A 764 -49.35 6.48 19.92
CA GLU A 764 -48.36 5.81 19.08
C GLU A 764 -48.50 6.25 17.62
N LYS A 765 -47.64 7.17 17.17
CA LYS A 765 -47.23 7.27 15.77
C LYS A 765 -45.76 7.70 15.65
N PRO A 766 -45.03 7.21 14.61
CA PRO A 766 -43.70 7.71 14.28
C PRO A 766 -43.71 9.22 14.02
N ALA A 767 -42.55 9.87 14.15
CA ALA A 767 -42.35 11.26 14.55
C ALA A 767 -42.99 12.39 13.73
N HIS A 768 -43.81 12.14 12.72
CA HIS A 768 -44.32 13.16 11.80
C HIS A 768 -45.81 13.05 11.48
N GLN A 769 -46.62 12.52 12.40
CA GLN A 769 -48.09 12.57 12.28
C GLN A 769 -48.72 13.17 13.54
N MET A 770 -49.44 14.29 13.37
CA MET A 770 -50.33 14.81 14.42
C MET A 770 -51.36 13.75 14.80
N ALA A 771 -51.47 13.45 16.09
CA ALA A 771 -52.64 12.75 16.61
C ALA A 771 -53.83 13.74 16.53
N ALA A 772 -54.89 13.37 15.81
CA ALA A 772 -56.19 13.92 16.12
C ALA A 772 -56.50 13.52 17.57
N ALA A 773 -56.84 14.49 18.41
CA ALA A 773 -57.18 14.25 19.81
C ALA A 773 -58.38 13.29 19.89
N THR A 774 -58.14 12.00 20.09
CA THR A 774 -59.18 11.07 20.53
C THR A 774 -59.28 11.21 22.03
N CYS A 775 -60.19 12.08 22.48
CA CYS A 775 -60.55 12.16 23.88
C CYS A 775 -61.15 10.81 24.32
N ALA A 776 -60.54 10.17 25.32
CA ALA A 776 -61.30 9.29 26.20
C ALA A 776 -62.27 10.20 26.97
N ALA A 777 -63.57 10.01 26.78
CA ALA A 777 -64.60 10.79 27.46
C ALA A 777 -64.35 10.77 28.99
N PRO A 778 -64.51 11.90 29.69
CA PRO A 778 -64.44 11.89 31.15
C PRO A 778 -65.55 10.97 31.67
N SER A 779 -65.17 10.08 32.58
CA SER A 779 -66.13 9.32 33.36
C SER A 779 -66.87 10.30 34.28
N SER A 780 -68.18 10.43 34.04
CA SER A 780 -69.21 11.13 34.82
C SER A 780 -69.41 12.65 34.56
N CYS A 781 -70.56 12.97 33.97
CA CYS A 781 -71.20 14.29 34.02
C CYS A 781 -72.07 14.35 35.29
N THR A 782 -71.81 15.31 36.18
CA THR A 782 -72.49 15.47 37.47
C THR A 782 -73.86 16.19 37.39
N VAL A 783 -74.43 16.37 36.19
CA VAL A 783 -75.66 17.17 36.00
C VAL A 783 -76.86 16.35 35.46
N CYS A 784 -76.67 15.13 34.95
CA CYS A 784 -77.77 14.24 34.56
C CYS A 784 -77.46 12.77 34.89
N GLY A 785 -77.92 12.30 36.05
CA GLY A 785 -77.66 10.94 36.53
C GLY A 785 -78.40 9.85 35.75
N HIS A 786 -77.84 9.39 34.62
CA HIS A 786 -78.26 8.18 33.93
C HIS A 786 -77.08 7.25 33.59
N THR A 787 -77.24 5.98 33.94
CA THR A 787 -76.39 4.84 33.57
C THR A 787 -76.83 4.22 32.24
N GLU A 788 -75.88 3.59 31.54
CA GLU A 788 -75.97 2.96 30.22
C GLU A 788 -77.27 2.22 29.89
N GLY A 789 -77.75 2.41 28.65
CA GLY A 789 -78.80 1.58 28.05
C GLY A 789 -79.53 2.23 26.88
N GLU A 790 -79.16 1.83 25.66
CA GLU A 790 -79.97 1.83 24.42
C GLU A 790 -80.21 3.16 23.64
N ALA A 791 -80.22 2.98 22.32
CA ALA A 791 -80.69 3.86 21.23
C ALA A 791 -79.70 4.86 20.57
N THR A 792 -79.09 4.36 19.48
CA THR A 792 -79.13 4.91 18.11
C THR A 792 -79.45 6.40 17.90
N GLY A 793 -78.55 7.12 17.24
CA GLY A 793 -78.88 8.35 16.51
C GLY A 793 -77.73 9.33 16.44
N GLU A 794 -77.15 9.48 15.24
CA GLU A 794 -76.27 10.61 14.89
C GLU A 794 -77.00 11.94 15.11
N HIS A 795 -76.36 12.87 15.81
CA HIS A 795 -76.67 14.29 15.71
C HIS A 795 -75.35 15.06 15.54
N SER A 796 -75.19 15.62 14.34
CA SER A 796 -74.21 16.63 13.98
C SER A 796 -74.48 17.93 14.72
N TYR A 797 -73.40 18.58 15.16
CA TYR A 797 -73.40 20.03 15.37
C TYR A 797 -72.46 20.64 14.33
N ASP A 798 -73.08 21.40 13.42
CA ASP A 798 -72.44 22.35 12.52
C ASP A 798 -71.55 23.33 13.30
N ASN A 799 -70.34 23.57 12.76
CA ASN A 799 -69.83 24.92 12.63
C ASN A 799 -68.87 24.98 11.44
N ALA A 800 -69.26 25.81 10.48
CA ALA A 800 -68.58 26.09 9.24
C ALA A 800 -67.18 26.70 9.46
N CYS A 801 -66.21 26.24 8.69
CA CYS A 801 -65.04 27.02 8.29
C CYS A 801 -64.91 26.89 6.77
N ASP A 802 -65.13 28.01 6.09
CA ASP A 802 -64.98 28.20 4.66
C ASP A 802 -63.56 27.84 4.21
N VAL A 803 -63.45 26.99 3.20
CA VAL A 803 -62.18 26.77 2.47
C VAL A 803 -62.40 27.12 1.01
N ASN A 804 -61.78 28.23 0.59
CA ASN A 804 -61.73 28.70 -0.79
C ASN A 804 -60.90 27.74 -1.67
N CYS A 805 -61.43 27.37 -2.83
CA CYS A 805 -60.69 26.66 -3.88
C CYS A 805 -60.03 27.68 -4.83
N ASN A 806 -58.69 27.64 -4.91
CA ASN A 806 -57.83 28.69 -5.49
C ASN A 806 -57.79 28.75 -7.04
N ILE A 807 -58.79 28.23 -7.75
CA ILE A 807 -58.73 28.15 -9.23
C ILE A 807 -59.99 28.65 -9.97
N CYS A 808 -61.16 28.87 -9.34
CA CYS A 808 -62.31 29.43 -10.08
C CYS A 808 -63.37 30.26 -9.34
N GLY A 809 -63.26 30.53 -8.03
CA GLY A 809 -64.00 31.63 -7.37
C GLY A 809 -65.54 31.62 -7.46
N ALA A 810 -66.21 30.45 -7.52
CA ALA A 810 -67.67 30.36 -7.50
C ALA A 810 -68.18 29.65 -6.23
N GLU A 811 -69.11 30.29 -5.51
CA GLU A 811 -69.80 29.76 -4.33
C GLU A 811 -70.84 28.71 -4.72
N ARG A 812 -70.88 27.56 -4.04
CA ARG A 812 -72.03 26.66 -4.08
C ARG A 812 -72.27 25.96 -2.75
N THR A 813 -73.49 26.08 -2.28
CA THR A 813 -74.08 25.46 -1.08
C THR A 813 -74.26 23.96 -1.27
N VAL A 814 -73.87 23.15 -0.28
CA VAL A 814 -74.06 21.68 -0.27
C VAL A 814 -75.43 21.34 0.31
N GLY A 815 -76.18 20.46 -0.36
CA GLY A 815 -77.40 19.83 0.15
C GLY A 815 -77.18 18.32 0.35
N GLU A 816 -77.83 17.76 1.38
CA GLU A 816 -77.64 16.43 1.95
C GLU A 816 -77.94 15.23 1.01
N HIS A 817 -77.01 14.26 1.07
CA HIS A 817 -77.07 12.79 0.91
C HIS A 817 -78.05 12.07 -0.05
N THR A 818 -77.50 11.15 -0.88
CA THR A 818 -77.79 9.68 -0.84
C THR A 818 -76.70 8.87 -1.61
N ASP A 819 -76.47 7.62 -1.20
CA ASP A 819 -75.47 6.65 -1.71
C ASP A 819 -75.78 6.08 -3.11
N ALA A 820 -76.01 6.93 -4.10
CA ALA A 820 -76.32 6.49 -5.46
C ALA A 820 -75.79 7.44 -6.54
N ASP A 821 -74.48 7.68 -6.61
CA ASP A 821 -73.84 8.32 -7.78
C ASP A 821 -72.35 7.95 -7.93
N LYS A 822 -72.07 6.65 -8.14
CA LYS A 822 -70.70 6.17 -8.41
C LYS A 822 -70.17 6.44 -9.83
N ASN A 823 -70.82 7.28 -10.65
CA ASN A 823 -70.33 7.66 -11.98
C ASN A 823 -71.07 8.90 -12.53
N ALA A 824 -70.84 10.08 -11.94
CA ALA A 824 -71.20 11.35 -12.57
C ALA A 824 -69.94 12.18 -12.86
N LEU A 825 -69.74 12.48 -14.14
CA LEU A 825 -68.67 13.31 -14.69
C LEU A 825 -68.85 14.78 -14.26
N CYS A 826 -67.75 15.49 -14.01
CA CYS A 826 -67.75 16.95 -13.90
C CYS A 826 -67.75 17.56 -15.30
N ASP A 827 -68.84 18.24 -15.68
CA ASP A 827 -69.11 18.78 -17.03
C ASP A 827 -68.33 20.06 -17.39
N ALA A 828 -67.15 20.31 -16.80
CA ALA A 828 -66.36 21.52 -17.10
C ALA A 828 -64.93 21.30 -17.59
N CYS A 829 -64.34 20.09 -17.49
CA CYS A 829 -62.96 19.87 -17.94
C CYS A 829 -62.58 18.39 -18.08
N GLY A 830 -63.34 17.61 -18.86
CA GLY A 830 -63.11 16.18 -19.05
C GLY A 830 -61.65 15.79 -19.39
N THR A 831 -61.02 15.01 -18.51
CA THR A 831 -60.03 13.94 -18.80
C THR A 831 -59.66 13.20 -17.49
N ALA A 832 -59.44 11.89 -17.58
CA ALA A 832 -59.34 10.96 -16.45
C ALA A 832 -57.90 10.55 -16.08
N LEU A 833 -57.65 10.36 -14.77
CA LEU A 833 -56.47 9.69 -14.19
C LEU A 833 -56.66 8.16 -14.15
N PRO A 834 -55.65 7.32 -14.44
CA PRO A 834 -55.75 5.88 -14.29
C PRO A 834 -55.51 5.41 -12.83
N LYS A 835 -56.35 4.48 -12.37
CA LYS A 835 -56.24 3.77 -11.07
C LYS A 835 -55.39 2.50 -11.20
N ASN A 836 -54.61 2.23 -10.16
CA ASN A 836 -54.03 0.91 -9.87
C ASN A 836 -55.11 -0.09 -9.37
N GLY A 837 -54.97 -1.39 -9.70
CA GLY A 837 -55.44 -2.49 -8.84
C GLY A 837 -56.25 -3.66 -9.46
N LEU A 838 -55.55 -4.64 -10.04
CA LEU A 838 -55.71 -6.12 -9.99
C LEU A 838 -57.10 -6.82 -10.05
N SER A 839 -57.25 -7.77 -11.00
CA SER A 839 -57.40 -9.21 -10.67
C SER A 839 -57.27 -10.17 -11.89
N ALA A 840 -56.58 -11.29 -11.62
CA ALA A 840 -56.44 -12.60 -12.25
C ALA A 840 -56.92 -12.90 -13.70
N GLY A 841 -55.98 -13.44 -14.51
CA GLY A 841 -56.31 -14.50 -15.49
C GLY A 841 -55.48 -14.51 -16.79
N ALA A 842 -54.44 -15.35 -16.82
CA ALA A 842 -53.89 -16.09 -17.98
C ALA A 842 -52.59 -15.61 -18.72
N ILE A 843 -51.50 -16.31 -18.36
CA ILE A 843 -50.46 -16.97 -19.20
C ILE A 843 -49.42 -16.14 -20.02
N VAL A 844 -48.13 -16.49 -19.76
CA VAL A 844 -46.90 -16.47 -20.61
C VAL A 844 -45.90 -15.34 -20.34
N GLY A 845 -44.66 -15.73 -19.94
CA GLY A 845 -43.42 -15.02 -20.30
C GLY A 845 -42.47 -14.72 -19.14
N ILE A 846 -41.39 -15.48 -19.05
CA ILE A 846 -40.39 -15.52 -17.98
C ILE A 846 -39.52 -14.24 -17.87
N VAL A 847 -39.12 -13.95 -16.63
CA VAL A 847 -38.27 -12.87 -16.11
C VAL A 847 -36.81 -13.35 -15.92
N LEU A 848 -35.88 -12.37 -15.88
CA LEU A 848 -34.65 -12.25 -15.05
C LEU A 848 -33.32 -12.20 -15.84
N GLY A 849 -32.35 -11.35 -15.49
CA GLY A 849 -32.30 -10.46 -14.32
C GLY A 849 -30.97 -9.73 -14.13
N SER A 850 -30.86 -9.13 -12.95
CA SER A 850 -29.61 -8.65 -12.32
C SER A 850 -29.42 -9.40 -10.99
N VAL A 851 -28.15 -9.55 -10.63
CA VAL A 851 -27.53 -10.39 -9.60
C VAL A 851 -27.92 -10.07 -8.14
N ALA A 852 -28.05 -11.09 -7.29
CA ALA A 852 -27.55 -11.10 -5.90
C ALA A 852 -27.46 -12.53 -5.31
N VAL A 853 -26.42 -12.70 -4.50
CA VAL A 853 -25.79 -13.91 -3.94
C VAL A 853 -26.54 -14.51 -2.75
N VAL A 854 -26.61 -15.85 -2.63
CA VAL A 854 -26.47 -16.63 -1.36
C VAL A 854 -25.94 -18.03 -1.71
N GLY A 855 -24.91 -18.49 -1.00
CA GLY A 855 -24.26 -19.77 -1.23
C GLY A 855 -24.97 -21.00 -0.66
N ILE A 856 -24.46 -22.18 -1.04
CA ILE A 856 -24.18 -23.39 -0.24
C ILE A 856 -23.68 -24.47 -1.22
N GLY A 857 -22.75 -25.28 -0.71
CA GLY A 857 -21.90 -26.20 -1.44
C GLY A 857 -22.58 -27.38 -2.15
N GLY A 858 -21.73 -28.02 -2.96
CA GLY A 858 -21.66 -29.48 -2.98
C GLY A 858 -22.10 -30.16 -4.27
N PHE A 859 -21.19 -31.02 -4.74
CA PHE A 859 -21.40 -32.22 -5.54
C PHE A 859 -21.41 -32.15 -7.07
N ALA A 860 -20.27 -32.60 -7.59
CA ALA A 860 -20.10 -33.26 -8.86
C ALA A 860 -21.03 -34.49 -9.04
N LEU A 861 -21.51 -34.72 -10.27
CA LEU A 861 -21.30 -35.94 -11.07
C LEU A 861 -22.24 -35.99 -12.29
N TYR A 862 -21.77 -36.72 -13.32
CA TYR A 862 -22.36 -37.05 -14.65
C TYR A 862 -22.14 -36.02 -15.77
N TRP A 863 -21.16 -36.10 -16.67
CA TRP A 863 -20.50 -37.19 -17.42
C TRP A 863 -21.30 -37.78 -18.61
N PHE A 864 -20.70 -37.65 -19.83
CA PHE A 864 -21.05 -38.09 -21.20
C PHE A 864 -22.20 -37.34 -21.91
N ALA A 865 -22.11 -36.82 -23.15
CA ALA A 865 -21.20 -36.99 -24.30
C ALA A 865 -21.30 -35.72 -25.20
N ILE A 866 -20.28 -35.22 -25.90
CA ILE A 866 -19.82 -35.69 -27.22
C ILE A 866 -18.48 -34.98 -27.52
N LYS A 867 -17.49 -35.75 -27.95
CA LYS A 867 -16.17 -35.29 -28.41
C LYS A 867 -16.24 -34.57 -29.77
N LYS A 868 -15.18 -33.78 -29.98
CA LYS A 868 -14.52 -33.35 -31.24
C LYS A 868 -14.94 -31.98 -31.78
N LYS A 869 -14.11 -30.97 -31.48
CA LYS A 869 -13.48 -30.09 -32.48
C LYS A 869 -12.24 -29.42 -31.87
N GLY A 870 -11.18 -29.35 -32.68
CA GLY A 870 -9.83 -28.94 -32.28
C GLY A 870 -9.66 -27.42 -32.25
N TRP A 871 -8.60 -27.01 -31.56
CA TRP A 871 -8.19 -25.63 -31.23
C TRP A 871 -7.77 -24.75 -32.42
N SER A 872 -7.95 -25.21 -33.66
CA SER A 872 -7.57 -24.47 -34.88
C SER A 872 -8.68 -23.58 -35.46
N ASP A 873 -9.90 -23.64 -34.96
CA ASP A 873 -11.03 -22.82 -35.45
C ASP A 873 -11.35 -21.59 -34.56
N LEU A 874 -10.66 -21.41 -33.42
CA LEU A 874 -10.92 -20.30 -32.50
C LEU A 874 -10.04 -19.06 -32.71
N VAL A 875 -9.01 -19.15 -33.55
CA VAL A 875 -8.03 -18.06 -33.80
C VAL A 875 -8.43 -17.18 -35.00
N SER A 876 -9.50 -17.49 -35.72
CA SER A 876 -9.95 -16.69 -36.87
C SER A 876 -11.03 -15.64 -36.55
N VAL A 877 -11.45 -15.51 -35.28
CA VAL A 877 -12.51 -14.56 -34.86
C VAL A 877 -11.99 -13.28 -34.18
N PHE A 878 -10.72 -13.22 -33.75
CA PHE A 878 -10.14 -12.04 -33.08
C PHE A 878 -9.17 -11.20 -33.94
N ARG A 879 -9.36 -11.17 -35.26
CA ARG A 879 -8.76 -10.13 -36.13
C ARG A 879 -9.84 -9.41 -36.93
N LYS A 880 -10.50 -8.44 -36.27
CA LYS A 880 -10.99 -7.15 -36.83
C LYS A 880 -11.97 -6.47 -35.85
N LYS A 881 -11.42 -5.75 -34.89
CA LYS A 881 -11.74 -4.34 -34.59
C LYS A 881 -10.79 -3.84 -33.51
#